data_AF-A0A2U1WUG7-F1
#
_entry.id   AF-A0A2U1WUG7-F1
#
_cell.length_a   1.000
_cell.length_b   1.000
_cell.length_c   1.000
_cell.angle_alpha   90.00
_cell.angle_beta   90.00
_cell.angle_gamma   90.00
#
_symmetry.space_group_name_H-M   'P 1'
#
loop_
_entity.id
_entity.type
_entity.pdbx_description
1 polymer ?
#
loop_
_entity_poly.entity_id
_entity_poly.type
_entity_poly.pdbx_seq_one_letter_code
_entity_poly.pdbx_strand_id
1 'polypeptide(L)'
;MPPGAVPAGRERRADALLLSMPFGAPHLPSLGLSLLKATLERTGRRAEVAYLGLRFVDRAGYRLYQRIAQGAGFLLGEWIFRAALWGPPTPAQTDAFWRANFPDGTARLDPDDAGLKRRVAALQAAATVFVEDCAAAFDWAAYPVVGFTTLFQQDSASLALARRVKECAPATRVVFGGPNCDAEAGHALLRQFPFVDAVFSGPAEDNFPRYLSACLEGREPAAEPGVSVREAATGAVRAPAAWNAPPGALDDTAVPDFDDYFDQIATVAHPIRPQLTFETARGCWWGQKNHCIFCGLNGSSLAFRSKSPARAVDEIQHLARRYAERGVTLLRAVDQIIDVGYLDSVVPALAEAGIRIPIYYETKSNLGRAQVEALARANVRLLQPGIESLSTPLLRHMRKGCTMLQNVRLLKWCQELRIQPLWNLLYGFPGEPREEYARMAALIPAITHLTPPRNSYRVRLARHSPLFTGPERYGVANVRPHPVYRCLHPGLDDRALAERAYHYEFDFADGRTLDHCAPALAAVEAWMRPDGRGALLAFADGDGLMVWDRRPAAAAEWLRLDRSLADLARFCDDIRSTEAVRRRLEETQGRPVSAAEAEAALDALDGRRLVLRERGEVLALAIPAAVPPPPAARIAALPVGLSAPGWGGSNANRTASTS
;
A
#
# COMPACT_ATOMS: atom_id res chain seq x y z
N MET A 1 -32.43 24.94 21.67
CA MET A 1 -31.28 25.76 21.24
C MET A 1 -31.05 25.51 19.76
N PRO A 2 -30.59 26.51 18.99
CA PRO A 2 -30.21 26.27 17.60
C PRO A 2 -29.11 25.19 17.53
N PRO A 3 -29.14 24.30 16.54
CA PRO A 3 -28.09 23.31 16.34
C PRO A 3 -26.72 23.99 16.19
N GLY A 4 -25.69 23.49 16.88
CA GLY A 4 -24.35 24.08 16.91
C GLY A 4 -24.14 25.21 17.91
N ALA A 5 -25.17 25.64 18.65
CA ALA A 5 -25.03 26.68 19.67
C ALA A 5 -24.34 26.16 20.95
N VAL A 6 -23.39 26.94 21.46
CA VAL A 6 -22.80 26.71 22.78
C VAL A 6 -23.80 27.18 23.86
N PRO A 7 -24.09 26.38 24.90
CA PRO A 7 -25.01 26.79 25.97
C PRO A 7 -24.58 28.11 26.63
N ALA A 8 -25.56 28.92 27.04
CA ALA A 8 -25.31 30.16 27.77
C ALA A 8 -24.49 29.89 29.05
N GLY A 9 -23.39 30.65 29.23
CA GLY A 9 -22.48 30.50 30.38
C GLY A 9 -21.31 29.51 30.19
N ARG A 10 -21.16 28.87 29.02
CA ARG A 10 -19.96 28.08 28.67
C ARG A 10 -19.11 28.78 27.62
N GLU A 11 -17.80 28.77 27.80
CA GLU A 11 -16.85 29.27 26.81
C GLU A 11 -16.59 28.22 25.73
N ARG A 12 -16.61 28.67 24.47
CA ARG A 12 -16.25 27.83 23.33
C ARG A 12 -14.76 27.50 23.40
N ARG A 13 -14.44 26.21 23.37
CA ARG A 13 -13.05 25.76 23.29
C ARG A 13 -12.55 25.91 21.85
N ALA A 14 -13.10 25.19 20.89
CA ALA A 14 -12.77 25.35 19.47
C ALA A 14 -14.06 25.35 18.63
N ASP A 15 -13.97 25.78 17.37
CA ASP A 15 -15.11 25.74 16.45
C ASP A 15 -15.41 24.30 15.99
N ALA A 16 -14.37 23.46 15.88
CA ALA A 16 -14.48 22.05 15.55
C ALA A 16 -13.49 21.18 16.35
N LEU A 17 -13.94 20.02 16.81
CA LEU A 17 -13.09 18.94 17.31
C LEU A 17 -13.08 17.79 16.30
N LEU A 18 -11.90 17.44 15.78
CA LEU A 18 -11.71 16.40 14.77
C LEU A 18 -11.11 15.15 15.41
N LEU A 19 -11.73 14.00 15.20
CA LEU A 19 -11.44 12.77 15.93
C LEU A 19 -10.88 11.68 15.00
N SER A 20 -9.74 11.11 15.42
CA SER A 20 -9.19 9.87 14.85
C SER A 20 -9.36 8.72 15.84
N MET A 21 -10.33 7.84 15.57
CA MET A 21 -10.69 6.73 16.44
C MET A 21 -9.84 5.47 16.18
N PRO A 22 -9.78 4.49 17.11
CA PRO A 22 -9.26 3.17 16.78
C PRO A 22 -10.06 2.52 15.62
N PHE A 23 -9.44 1.76 14.71
CA PHE A 23 -8.03 1.35 14.63
C PHE A 23 -7.24 2.08 13.51
N GLY A 24 -6.92 3.35 13.72
CA GLY A 24 -5.94 4.07 12.88
C GLY A 24 -4.50 3.67 13.21
N ALA A 25 -3.59 3.60 12.23
CA ALA A 25 -2.20 3.23 12.47
C ALA A 25 -1.50 4.25 13.40
N PRO A 26 -0.94 3.85 14.55
CA PRO A 26 -0.53 4.81 15.59
C PRO A 26 0.74 5.59 15.23
N HIS A 27 1.55 5.07 14.31
CA HIS A 27 2.76 5.71 13.80
C HIS A 27 2.49 6.65 12.61
N LEU A 28 1.23 6.79 12.17
CA LEU A 28 0.84 7.63 11.04
C LEU A 28 -0.23 8.63 11.48
N PRO A 29 0.04 9.95 11.47
CA PRO A 29 -1.00 10.94 11.67
C PRO A 29 -1.98 10.94 10.49
N SER A 30 -3.20 11.41 10.75
CA SER A 30 -4.23 11.57 9.73
C SER A 30 -3.94 12.82 8.91
N LEU A 31 -3.53 12.62 7.65
CA LEU A 31 -3.35 13.73 6.71
C LEU A 31 -4.65 14.53 6.53
N GLY A 32 -5.79 13.85 6.36
CA GLY A 32 -7.08 14.51 6.13
C GLY A 32 -7.47 15.45 7.27
N LEU A 33 -7.34 15.00 8.52
CA LEU A 33 -7.67 15.87 9.67
C LEU A 33 -6.68 17.04 9.81
N SER A 34 -5.40 16.79 9.54
CA SER A 34 -4.33 17.79 9.62
C SER A 34 -4.46 18.86 8.52
N LEU A 35 -4.94 18.47 7.33
CA LEU A 35 -5.30 19.38 6.24
C LEU A 35 -6.53 20.21 6.58
N LEU A 36 -7.58 19.59 7.13
CA LEU A 36 -8.80 20.31 7.54
C LEU A 36 -8.50 21.32 8.64
N LYS A 37 -7.69 20.95 9.64
CA LYS A 37 -7.23 21.89 10.68
C LYS A 37 -6.55 23.11 10.06
N ALA A 38 -5.50 22.90 9.27
CA ALA A 38 -4.75 23.98 8.63
C ALA A 38 -5.63 24.83 7.69
N THR A 39 -6.59 24.21 7.01
CA THR A 39 -7.55 24.92 6.13
C THR A 39 -8.48 25.83 6.93
N LEU A 40 -9.02 25.34 8.06
CA LEU A 40 -9.87 26.13 8.93
C LEU A 40 -9.11 27.31 9.55
N GLU A 41 -7.87 27.11 9.98
CA GLU A 41 -7.03 28.16 10.53
C GLU A 41 -6.75 29.29 9.54
N ARG A 42 -6.54 28.96 8.25
CA ARG A 42 -6.43 29.95 7.16
C ARG A 42 -7.69 30.82 7.01
N THR A 43 -8.84 30.32 7.43
CA THR A 43 -10.12 31.05 7.43
C THR A 43 -10.45 31.74 8.76
N GLY A 44 -9.51 31.75 9.71
CA GLY A 44 -9.72 32.32 11.05
C GLY A 44 -10.62 31.46 11.95
N ARG A 45 -10.81 30.18 11.63
CA ARG A 45 -11.57 29.21 12.43
C ARG A 45 -10.62 28.33 13.20
N ARG A 46 -10.94 28.04 14.47
CA ARG A 46 -10.09 27.21 15.34
C ARG A 46 -10.56 25.76 15.32
N ALA A 47 -9.64 24.83 15.07
CA ALA A 47 -9.90 23.40 15.17
C ALA A 47 -8.84 22.68 16.02
N GLU A 48 -9.25 21.62 16.70
CA GLU A 48 -8.36 20.72 17.44
C GLU A 48 -8.50 19.29 16.89
N VAL A 49 -7.39 18.53 16.85
CA VAL A 49 -7.41 17.11 16.47
C VAL A 49 -7.15 16.24 17.70
N ALA A 50 -8.03 15.29 18.01
CA ALA A 50 -7.79 14.28 19.05
C ALA A 50 -7.57 12.88 18.43
N TYR A 51 -6.39 12.32 18.70
CA TYR A 51 -5.99 10.98 18.28
C TYR A 51 -6.35 9.95 19.36
N LEU A 52 -7.64 9.68 19.50
CA LEU A 52 -8.16 8.71 20.47
C LEU A 52 -7.65 7.28 20.19
N GLY A 53 -7.26 7.00 18.94
CA GLY A 53 -6.47 5.81 18.57
C GLY A 53 -5.28 5.56 19.49
N LEU A 54 -4.48 6.60 19.78
CA LEU A 54 -3.27 6.53 20.60
C LEU A 54 -3.59 6.15 22.06
N ARG A 55 -4.69 6.66 22.61
CA ARG A 55 -5.14 6.33 23.97
C ARG A 55 -5.59 4.87 24.11
N PHE A 56 -6.04 4.25 23.03
CA PHE A 56 -6.43 2.83 23.04
C PHE A 56 -5.22 1.90 22.87
N VAL A 57 -4.09 2.39 22.35
CA VAL A 57 -2.85 1.60 22.20
C VAL A 57 -2.41 1.05 23.56
N ASP A 58 -2.45 1.85 24.63
CA ASP A 58 -2.03 1.43 25.96
C ASP A 58 -2.93 0.32 26.56
N ARG A 59 -4.20 0.27 26.15
CA ARG A 59 -5.14 -0.80 26.53
C ARG A 59 -4.93 -2.08 25.71
N ALA A 60 -4.66 -1.92 24.42
CA ALA A 60 -4.52 -3.04 23.48
C ALA A 60 -3.12 -3.66 23.46
N GLY A 61 -2.12 -2.92 23.93
CA GLY A 61 -0.72 -3.18 23.67
C GLY A 61 -0.33 -2.87 22.23
N TYR A 62 0.76 -2.10 22.06
CA TYR A 62 1.21 -1.60 20.76
C TYR A 62 1.34 -2.68 19.67
N ARG A 63 1.96 -3.83 19.96
CA ARG A 63 2.21 -4.87 18.95
C ARG A 63 0.93 -5.45 18.36
N LEU A 64 -0.06 -5.78 19.20
CA LEU A 64 -1.32 -6.34 18.74
C LEU A 64 -2.14 -5.27 18.01
N TYR A 65 -2.23 -4.06 18.58
CA TYR A 65 -2.89 -2.92 17.95
C TYR A 65 -2.35 -2.66 16.55
N GLN A 66 -1.02 -2.55 16.40
CA GLN A 66 -0.38 -2.24 15.12
C GLN A 66 -0.70 -3.30 14.06
N ARG A 67 -0.69 -4.60 14.43
CA ARG A 67 -1.02 -5.68 13.50
C ARG A 67 -2.47 -5.62 13.03
N ILE A 68 -3.41 -5.37 13.94
CA ILE A 68 -4.84 -5.20 13.61
C ILE A 68 -5.03 -3.99 12.68
N ALA A 69 -4.45 -2.84 13.03
CA ALA A 69 -4.51 -1.62 12.23
C ALA A 69 -3.89 -1.81 10.83
N GLN A 70 -2.90 -2.70 10.67
CA GLN A 70 -2.29 -3.07 9.40
C GLN A 70 -3.06 -4.18 8.64
N GLY A 71 -4.26 -4.53 9.08
CA GLY A 71 -5.16 -5.45 8.38
C GLY A 71 -5.00 -6.93 8.76
N ALA A 72 -4.34 -7.24 9.86
CA ALA A 72 -4.28 -8.61 10.36
C ALA A 72 -5.65 -9.03 10.93
N GLY A 73 -6.30 -9.98 10.25
CA GLY A 73 -7.73 -10.27 10.46
C GLY A 73 -8.61 -9.21 9.80
N PHE A 74 -9.44 -9.64 8.86
CA PHE A 74 -10.25 -8.72 8.05
C PHE A 74 -11.29 -7.98 8.91
N LEU A 75 -11.14 -6.67 9.13
CA LEU A 75 -12.03 -5.87 10.00
C LEU A 75 -12.09 -6.38 11.46
N LEU A 76 -10.99 -6.95 11.98
CA LEU A 76 -10.92 -7.37 13.39
C LEU A 76 -11.05 -6.19 14.37
N GLY A 77 -10.61 -4.99 13.97
CA GLY A 77 -10.80 -3.77 14.73
C GLY A 77 -12.26 -3.35 14.86
N GLU A 78 -13.06 -3.51 13.79
CA GLU A 78 -14.51 -3.30 13.85
C GLU A 78 -15.16 -4.28 14.83
N TRP A 79 -14.73 -5.55 14.82
CA TRP A 79 -15.25 -6.57 15.73
C TRP A 79 -14.97 -6.25 17.20
N ILE A 80 -13.79 -5.68 17.50
CA ILE A 80 -13.44 -5.24 18.85
C ILE A 80 -14.39 -4.14 19.32
N PHE A 81 -14.75 -3.18 18.46
CA PHE A 81 -15.67 -2.08 18.83
C PHE A 81 -17.15 -2.38 18.60
N ARG A 82 -17.50 -3.50 17.96
CA ARG A 82 -18.90 -3.90 17.71
C ARG A 82 -19.73 -3.84 18.97
N ALA A 83 -19.17 -4.24 20.11
CA ALA A 83 -19.89 -4.28 21.36
C ALA A 83 -20.30 -2.90 21.89
N ALA A 84 -19.44 -1.89 21.71
CA ALA A 84 -19.72 -0.53 22.12
C ALA A 84 -20.88 0.10 21.32
N LEU A 85 -21.08 -0.32 20.06
CA LEU A 85 -22.16 0.19 19.22
C LEU A 85 -23.46 -0.62 19.36
N TRP A 86 -23.37 -1.95 19.29
CA TRP A 86 -24.52 -2.84 19.12
C TRP A 86 -24.78 -3.77 20.33
N GLY A 87 -24.03 -3.65 21.42
CA GLY A 87 -24.06 -4.57 22.57
C GLY A 87 -23.21 -5.83 22.38
N PRO A 88 -23.11 -6.74 23.35
CA PRO A 88 -22.29 -7.95 23.21
C PRO A 88 -22.82 -8.88 22.09
N PRO A 89 -21.94 -9.54 21.31
CA PRO A 89 -22.36 -10.51 20.31
C PRO A 89 -22.85 -11.81 20.96
N THR A 90 -23.76 -12.52 20.28
CA THR A 90 -24.12 -13.89 20.69
C THR A 90 -22.98 -14.88 20.38
N PRO A 91 -22.95 -16.08 21.01
CA PRO A 91 -21.99 -17.12 20.65
C PRO A 91 -22.01 -17.47 19.15
N ALA A 92 -23.20 -17.59 18.55
CA ALA A 92 -23.35 -17.89 17.13
C ALA A 92 -22.75 -16.80 16.22
N GLN A 93 -22.92 -15.51 16.58
CA GLN A 93 -22.30 -14.40 15.85
C GLN A 93 -20.78 -14.41 15.99
N THR A 94 -20.28 -14.74 17.17
CA THR A 94 -18.84 -14.85 17.45
C THR A 94 -18.21 -15.96 16.60
N ASP A 95 -18.82 -17.15 16.59
CA ASP A 95 -18.34 -18.27 15.79
C ASP A 95 -18.40 -17.99 14.30
N ALA A 96 -19.48 -17.34 13.83
CA ALA A 96 -19.61 -16.93 12.43
C ALA A 96 -18.52 -15.93 12.02
N PHE A 97 -18.21 -14.95 12.88
CA PHE A 97 -17.13 -14.00 12.64
C PHE A 97 -15.78 -14.72 12.53
N TRP A 98 -15.42 -15.57 13.50
CA TRP A 98 -14.13 -16.27 13.49
C TRP A 98 -13.98 -17.19 12.27
N ARG A 99 -15.02 -17.94 11.90
CA ARG A 99 -15.00 -18.79 10.70
C ARG A 99 -14.83 -17.98 9.41
N ALA A 100 -15.53 -16.85 9.29
CA ALA A 100 -15.43 -16.02 8.10
C ALA A 100 -14.09 -15.28 7.98
N ASN A 101 -13.45 -14.97 9.11
CA ASN A 101 -12.22 -14.19 9.16
C ASN A 101 -10.95 -15.06 9.04
N PHE A 102 -11.01 -16.26 9.62
CA PHE A 102 -9.89 -17.19 9.74
C PHE A 102 -10.32 -18.60 9.34
N PRO A 103 -10.69 -18.83 8.05
CA PRO A 103 -11.13 -20.13 7.58
C PRO A 103 -10.06 -21.22 7.77
N ASP A 104 -8.78 -20.86 7.67
CA ASP A 104 -7.63 -21.75 7.86
C ASP A 104 -7.02 -21.65 9.28
N GLY A 105 -7.77 -21.09 10.24
CA GLY A 105 -7.30 -20.81 11.60
C GLY A 105 -6.46 -19.53 11.73
N THR A 106 -6.03 -19.24 12.95
CA THR A 106 -5.43 -17.95 13.31
C THR A 106 -3.91 -17.94 13.25
N ALA A 107 -3.24 -19.05 12.92
CA ALA A 107 -1.78 -19.20 13.03
C ALA A 107 -0.95 -18.10 12.33
N ARG A 108 -1.44 -17.53 11.21
CA ARG A 108 -0.81 -16.41 10.52
C ARG A 108 -0.82 -15.11 11.34
N LEU A 109 -1.82 -14.95 12.19
CA LEU A 109 -1.95 -13.86 13.15
C LEU A 109 -1.32 -14.27 14.49
N ASP A 110 -1.70 -15.38 15.07
CA ASP A 110 -1.19 -15.84 16.35
C ASP A 110 -1.21 -17.36 16.40
N PRO A 111 -0.10 -18.04 16.72
CA PRO A 111 -0.09 -19.49 16.84
C PRO A 111 -0.96 -19.99 18.01
N ASP A 112 -1.21 -19.16 19.05
CA ASP A 112 -2.12 -19.48 20.16
C ASP A 112 -3.54 -18.97 19.86
N ASP A 113 -4.30 -19.78 19.11
CA ASP A 113 -5.69 -19.46 18.70
C ASP A 113 -6.59 -19.13 19.90
N ALA A 114 -6.56 -19.98 20.92
CA ALA A 114 -7.40 -19.81 22.10
C ALA A 114 -7.01 -18.55 22.88
N GLY A 115 -5.71 -18.27 23.03
CA GLY A 115 -5.24 -17.04 23.66
C GLY A 115 -5.57 -15.79 22.86
N LEU A 116 -5.48 -15.83 21.53
CA LEU A 116 -5.89 -14.70 20.68
C LEU A 116 -7.38 -14.41 20.86
N LYS A 117 -8.24 -15.43 20.82
CA LYS A 117 -9.68 -15.28 21.04
C LYS A 117 -9.99 -14.68 22.41
N ARG A 118 -9.31 -15.14 23.48
CA ARG A 118 -9.43 -14.55 24.82
C ARG A 118 -8.98 -13.09 24.86
N ARG A 119 -7.84 -12.74 24.24
CA ARG A 119 -7.34 -11.36 24.15
C ARG A 119 -8.32 -10.45 23.41
N VAL A 120 -8.89 -10.91 22.29
CA VAL A 120 -9.90 -10.17 21.52
C VAL A 120 -11.18 -9.96 22.33
N ALA A 121 -11.66 -10.98 23.05
CA ALA A 121 -12.83 -10.84 23.93
C ALA A 121 -12.58 -9.82 25.07
N ALA A 122 -11.41 -9.86 25.69
CA ALA A 122 -11.00 -8.86 26.68
C ALA A 122 -10.96 -7.44 26.08
N LEU A 123 -10.47 -7.31 24.84
CA LEU A 123 -10.46 -6.04 24.13
C LEU A 123 -11.86 -5.54 23.77
N GLN A 124 -12.82 -6.42 23.50
CA GLN A 124 -14.21 -6.00 23.30
C GLN A 124 -14.80 -5.37 24.56
N ALA A 125 -14.54 -5.96 25.73
CA ALA A 125 -14.95 -5.36 27.01
C ALA A 125 -14.23 -4.01 27.24
N ALA A 126 -12.92 -3.95 27.00
CA ALA A 126 -12.13 -2.73 27.15
C ALA A 126 -12.56 -1.63 26.17
N ALA A 127 -13.01 -1.97 24.96
CA ALA A 127 -13.48 -1.03 23.96
C ALA A 127 -14.77 -0.32 24.40
N THR A 128 -15.72 -1.04 25.02
CA THR A 128 -16.93 -0.44 25.58
C THR A 128 -16.60 0.55 26.70
N VAL A 129 -15.74 0.16 27.63
CA VAL A 129 -15.27 1.06 28.71
C VAL A 129 -14.55 2.27 28.13
N PHE A 130 -13.68 2.06 27.14
CA PHE A 130 -12.95 3.13 26.48
C PHE A 130 -13.85 4.18 25.83
N VAL A 131 -14.98 3.77 25.22
CA VAL A 131 -15.94 4.72 24.65
C VAL A 131 -16.58 5.59 25.73
N GLU A 132 -16.93 5.01 26.88
CA GLU A 132 -17.46 5.78 28.02
C GLU A 132 -16.40 6.70 28.64
N ASP A 133 -15.16 6.23 28.79
CA ASP A 133 -14.05 7.07 29.24
C ASP A 133 -13.85 8.28 28.31
N CYS A 134 -13.93 8.06 26.99
CA CYS A 134 -13.87 9.15 26.02
C CYS A 134 -15.07 10.08 26.17
N ALA A 135 -16.29 9.56 26.31
CA ALA A 135 -17.50 10.37 26.50
C ALA A 135 -17.41 11.26 27.75
N ALA A 136 -16.76 10.80 28.82
CA ALA A 136 -16.55 11.57 30.04
C ALA A 136 -15.37 12.57 29.96
N ALA A 137 -14.39 12.33 29.09
CA ALA A 137 -13.15 13.10 29.05
C ALA A 137 -13.25 14.47 28.36
N PHE A 138 -14.34 14.75 27.64
CA PHE A 138 -14.51 15.98 26.88
C PHE A 138 -15.79 16.72 27.29
N ASP A 139 -15.70 18.05 27.36
CA ASP A 139 -16.89 18.89 27.34
C ASP A 139 -17.39 19.04 25.89
N TRP A 140 -18.24 18.11 25.45
CA TRP A 140 -18.79 18.10 24.10
C TRP A 140 -19.59 19.35 23.74
N ALA A 141 -20.21 20.01 24.72
CA ALA A 141 -21.00 21.22 24.49
C ALA A 141 -20.13 22.45 24.21
N ALA A 142 -18.83 22.38 24.51
CA ALA A 142 -17.86 23.42 24.16
C ALA A 142 -17.43 23.39 22.67
N TYR A 143 -17.88 22.38 21.92
CA TYR A 143 -17.60 22.21 20.49
C TYR A 143 -18.90 22.24 19.68
N PRO A 144 -19.10 23.27 18.84
CA PRO A 144 -20.23 23.35 17.91
C PRO A 144 -20.28 22.16 16.94
N VAL A 145 -19.13 21.69 16.47
CA VAL A 145 -19.01 20.57 15.52
C VAL A 145 -17.98 19.56 16.05
N VAL A 146 -18.33 18.27 15.97
CA VAL A 146 -17.43 17.14 16.20
C VAL A 146 -17.38 16.30 14.94
N GLY A 147 -16.20 16.21 14.33
CA GLY A 147 -15.97 15.46 13.08
C GLY A 147 -15.21 14.17 13.31
N PHE A 148 -15.63 13.09 12.66
CA PHE A 148 -14.95 11.79 12.70
C PHE A 148 -14.37 11.46 11.32
N THR A 149 -13.08 11.11 11.27
CA THR A 149 -12.52 10.46 10.08
C THR A 149 -12.64 8.94 10.21
N THR A 150 -13.07 8.27 9.16
CA THR A 150 -13.10 6.79 9.12
C THR A 150 -12.39 6.24 7.88
N LEU A 151 -11.37 5.42 8.13
CA LEU A 151 -10.60 4.67 7.14
C LEU A 151 -10.51 3.19 7.57
N PHE A 152 -10.87 2.28 6.68
CA PHE A 152 -10.87 0.84 6.91
C PHE A 152 -11.74 0.42 8.10
N GLN A 153 -11.15 0.26 9.29
CA GLN A 153 -11.76 -0.34 10.47
C GLN A 153 -11.86 0.67 11.63
N GLN A 154 -12.49 1.82 11.36
CA GLN A 154 -12.75 2.91 12.29
C GLN A 154 -14.25 3.27 12.44
N ASP A 155 -15.16 2.60 11.75
CA ASP A 155 -16.60 2.93 11.74
C ASP A 155 -17.24 2.64 13.09
N SER A 156 -17.13 1.42 13.62
CA SER A 156 -17.82 1.02 14.85
C SER A 156 -17.36 1.84 16.06
N ALA A 157 -16.06 2.12 16.17
CA ALA A 157 -15.52 2.97 17.24
C ALA A 157 -16.05 4.41 17.13
N SER A 158 -16.07 4.97 15.91
CA SER A 158 -16.54 6.33 15.66
C SER A 158 -18.04 6.48 15.89
N LEU A 159 -18.85 5.55 15.39
CA LEU A 159 -20.30 5.54 15.58
C LEU A 159 -20.70 5.35 17.05
N ALA A 160 -19.98 4.50 17.80
CA ALA A 160 -20.23 4.31 19.22
C ALA A 160 -20.00 5.60 20.02
N LEU A 161 -18.87 6.29 19.78
CA LEU A 161 -18.59 7.57 20.45
C LEU A 161 -19.53 8.67 19.96
N ALA A 162 -19.82 8.76 18.67
CA ALA A 162 -20.75 9.72 18.08
C ALA A 162 -22.14 9.68 18.75
N ARG A 163 -22.66 8.47 19.03
CA ARG A 163 -23.91 8.30 19.79
C ARG A 163 -23.80 8.93 21.19
N ARG A 164 -22.70 8.65 21.91
CA ARG A 164 -22.48 9.23 23.25
C ARG A 164 -22.33 10.74 23.21
N VAL A 165 -21.69 11.30 22.19
CA VAL A 165 -21.61 12.76 21.97
C VAL A 165 -23.01 13.37 21.85
N LYS A 166 -23.92 12.75 21.07
CA LYS A 166 -25.31 13.22 20.98
C LYS A 166 -26.07 13.11 22.29
N GLU A 167 -25.87 12.05 23.05
CA GLU A 167 -26.53 11.86 24.35
C GLU A 167 -26.03 12.88 25.41
N CYS A 168 -24.73 13.21 25.40
CA CYS A 168 -24.14 14.19 26.33
C CYS A 168 -24.42 15.64 25.93
N ALA A 169 -24.39 15.95 24.63
CA ALA A 169 -24.58 17.30 24.10
C ALA A 169 -25.41 17.26 22.81
N PRO A 170 -26.76 17.21 22.90
CA PRO A 170 -27.64 17.06 21.73
C PRO A 170 -27.45 18.14 20.67
N ALA A 171 -27.11 19.37 21.07
CA ALA A 171 -26.93 20.50 20.15
C ALA A 171 -25.67 20.45 19.28
N THR A 172 -24.59 19.76 19.69
CA THR A 172 -23.36 19.63 18.90
C THR A 172 -23.65 19.01 17.53
N ARG A 173 -23.04 19.44 16.43
CA ARG A 173 -23.19 18.75 15.14
C ARG A 173 -22.18 17.61 15.03
N VAL A 174 -22.65 16.40 14.79
CA VAL A 174 -21.80 15.20 14.60
C VAL A 174 -21.69 14.91 13.12
N VAL A 175 -20.47 14.97 12.59
CA VAL A 175 -20.21 14.76 11.16
C VAL A 175 -19.17 13.68 10.92
N PHE A 176 -19.27 13.00 9.78
CA PHE A 176 -18.36 11.94 9.37
C PHE A 176 -17.73 12.24 8.02
N GLY A 177 -16.50 11.78 7.81
CA GLY A 177 -15.82 11.84 6.53
C GLY A 177 -14.68 10.82 6.46
N GLY A 178 -13.89 10.92 5.40
CA GLY A 178 -12.80 9.98 5.13
C GLY A 178 -13.22 8.80 4.24
N PRO A 179 -12.30 7.88 3.91
CA PRO A 179 -12.50 6.92 2.83
C PRO A 179 -13.67 5.93 2.98
N ASN A 180 -14.09 5.60 4.20
CA ASN A 180 -15.29 4.76 4.40
C ASN A 180 -16.61 5.51 4.06
N CYS A 181 -16.55 6.85 3.97
CA CYS A 181 -17.69 7.71 3.65
C CYS A 181 -17.80 8.05 2.15
N ASP A 182 -17.00 7.41 1.28
CA ASP A 182 -17.03 7.70 -0.16
C ASP A 182 -18.39 7.36 -0.79
N ALA A 183 -18.90 8.30 -1.57
CA ALA A 183 -20.12 8.26 -2.35
C ALA A 183 -21.33 7.68 -1.60
N GLU A 184 -21.95 6.63 -2.15
CA GLU A 184 -23.16 6.03 -1.61
C GLU A 184 -22.96 5.43 -0.21
N ALA A 185 -21.73 5.02 0.14
CA ALA A 185 -21.45 4.41 1.45
C ALA A 185 -21.61 5.43 2.59
N GLY A 186 -21.09 6.65 2.39
CA GLY A 186 -21.26 7.74 3.35
C GLY A 186 -22.72 8.17 3.49
N HIS A 187 -23.43 8.29 2.37
CA HIS A 187 -24.86 8.60 2.39
C HIS A 187 -25.69 7.52 3.10
N ALA A 188 -25.35 6.25 2.90
CA ALA A 188 -25.98 5.14 3.60
C ALA A 188 -25.71 5.17 5.11
N LEU A 189 -24.48 5.50 5.54
CA LEU A 189 -24.14 5.71 6.95
C LEU A 189 -25.04 6.80 7.56
N LEU A 190 -25.19 7.94 6.88
CA LEU A 190 -26.07 9.01 7.36
C LEU A 190 -27.52 8.52 7.51
N ARG A 191 -28.06 7.79 6.53
CA ARG A 191 -29.44 7.26 6.63
C ARG A 191 -29.62 6.27 7.79
N GLN A 192 -28.62 5.44 8.07
CA GLN A 192 -28.71 4.34 9.03
C GLN A 192 -28.53 4.78 10.48
N PHE A 193 -27.82 5.89 10.73
CA PHE A 193 -27.49 6.34 12.08
C PHE A 193 -28.09 7.73 12.37
N PRO A 194 -29.20 7.82 13.13
CA PRO A 194 -29.95 9.08 13.32
C PRO A 194 -29.19 10.13 14.13
N PHE A 195 -28.16 9.72 14.88
CA PHE A 195 -27.29 10.61 15.65
C PHE A 195 -26.16 11.25 14.82
N VAL A 196 -26.12 11.00 13.50
CA VAL A 196 -25.20 11.66 12.57
C VAL A 196 -25.94 12.77 11.83
N ASP A 197 -25.35 13.96 11.79
CA ASP A 197 -25.93 15.18 11.22
C ASP A 197 -25.51 15.42 9.77
N ALA A 198 -24.27 15.08 9.40
CA ALA A 198 -23.79 15.22 8.02
C ALA A 198 -22.66 14.24 7.70
N VAL A 199 -22.48 13.95 6.41
CA VAL A 199 -21.40 13.11 5.90
C VAL A 199 -20.74 13.80 4.71
N PHE A 200 -19.41 13.80 4.72
CA PHE A 200 -18.53 14.33 3.69
C PHE A 200 -17.93 13.18 2.88
N SER A 201 -18.17 13.21 1.57
CA SER A 201 -17.62 12.29 0.59
C SER A 201 -16.53 12.97 -0.23
N GLY A 202 -15.40 12.27 -0.39
CA GLY A 202 -14.22 12.81 -1.06
C GLY A 202 -13.50 13.89 -0.24
N PRO A 203 -12.68 14.73 -0.91
CA PRO A 203 -12.04 15.89 -0.32
C PRO A 203 -13.04 16.87 0.29
N ALA A 204 -12.72 17.40 1.47
CA ALA A 204 -13.62 18.24 2.26
C ALA A 204 -13.04 19.64 2.58
N GLU A 205 -11.88 19.98 2.02
CA GLU A 205 -11.17 21.23 2.28
C GLU A 205 -12.00 22.47 1.89
N ASP A 206 -12.84 22.36 0.85
CA ASP A 206 -13.65 23.50 0.36
C ASP A 206 -15.06 23.57 0.97
N ASN A 207 -15.69 22.43 1.24
CA ASN A 207 -17.09 22.36 1.70
C ASN A 207 -17.19 22.34 3.23
N PHE A 208 -16.22 21.78 3.95
CA PHE A 208 -16.25 21.73 5.42
C PHE A 208 -16.19 23.12 6.08
N PRO A 209 -15.36 24.08 5.64
CA PRO A 209 -15.37 25.43 6.21
C PRO A 209 -16.71 26.17 6.02
N ARG A 210 -17.38 25.92 4.89
CA ARG A 210 -18.72 26.48 4.58
C ARG A 210 -19.80 25.85 5.44
N TYR A 211 -19.76 24.52 5.61
CA TYR A 211 -20.62 23.80 6.55
C TYR A 211 -20.44 24.34 7.98
N LEU A 212 -19.20 24.44 8.46
CA LEU A 212 -18.89 24.93 9.81
C LEU A 212 -19.41 26.36 10.00
N SER A 213 -19.19 27.25 9.05
CA SER A 213 -19.68 28.64 9.13
C SER A 213 -21.21 28.70 9.20
N ALA A 214 -21.93 27.88 8.41
CA ALA A 214 -23.38 27.78 8.51
C ALA A 214 -23.84 27.34 9.92
N CYS A 215 -23.20 26.32 10.49
CA CYS A 215 -23.48 25.87 11.86
C CYS A 215 -23.26 26.97 12.90
N LEU A 216 -22.14 27.69 12.83
CA LEU A 216 -21.80 28.75 13.78
C LEU A 216 -22.74 29.96 13.69
N GLU A 217 -23.27 30.22 12.50
CA GLU A 217 -24.24 31.30 12.25
C GLU A 217 -25.69 30.88 12.51
N GLY A 218 -25.94 29.64 12.96
CA GLY A 218 -27.28 29.11 13.18
C GLY A 218 -28.11 28.93 11.92
N ARG A 219 -27.46 28.86 10.75
CA ARG A 219 -28.09 28.59 9.45
C ARG A 219 -28.10 27.09 9.17
N GLU A 220 -29.09 26.63 8.42
CA GLU A 220 -29.13 25.23 8.00
C GLU A 220 -28.07 24.96 6.93
N PRO A 221 -27.18 23.96 7.11
CA PRO A 221 -26.19 23.61 6.10
C PRO A 221 -26.82 23.06 4.82
N ALA A 222 -26.24 23.40 3.66
CA ALA A 222 -26.74 22.95 2.36
C ALA A 222 -26.22 21.54 1.99
N ALA A 223 -27.05 20.78 1.27
CA ALA A 223 -26.66 19.52 0.63
C ALA A 223 -25.91 19.78 -0.69
N GLU A 224 -24.69 20.28 -0.60
CA GLU A 224 -23.86 20.60 -1.77
C GLU A 224 -23.06 19.37 -2.27
N PRO A 225 -22.37 19.45 -3.44
CA PRO A 225 -21.53 18.34 -3.91
C PRO A 225 -20.57 17.81 -2.84
N GLY A 226 -20.60 16.50 -2.60
CA GLY A 226 -19.82 15.83 -1.56
C GLY A 226 -20.40 15.93 -0.15
N VAL A 227 -21.54 16.59 0.10
CA VAL A 227 -22.10 16.77 1.45
C VAL A 227 -23.53 16.25 1.54
N SER A 228 -23.73 15.14 2.25
CA SER A 228 -25.07 14.71 2.66
C SER A 228 -25.40 15.34 4.02
N VAL A 229 -26.61 15.86 4.19
CA VAL A 229 -27.03 16.51 5.45
C VAL A 229 -28.35 15.93 5.96
N ARG A 230 -28.51 15.89 7.27
CA ARG A 230 -29.78 15.67 7.96
C ARG A 230 -30.40 17.00 8.32
N GLU A 231 -31.61 17.24 7.84
CA GLU A 231 -32.38 18.42 8.17
C GLU A 231 -32.74 18.42 9.66
N ALA A 232 -32.42 19.50 10.37
CA ALA A 232 -32.67 19.59 11.80
C ALA A 232 -34.17 19.57 12.16
N ALA A 233 -35.04 20.13 11.30
CA ALA A 233 -36.47 20.27 11.56
C ALA A 233 -37.26 18.98 11.31
N THR A 234 -36.91 18.23 10.26
CA THR A 234 -37.68 17.06 9.80
C THR A 234 -36.99 15.73 10.09
N GLY A 235 -35.67 15.75 10.34
CA GLY A 235 -34.83 14.55 10.40
C GLY A 235 -34.57 13.92 9.03
N ALA A 236 -35.09 14.49 7.94
CA ALA A 236 -34.93 13.97 6.59
C ALA A 236 -33.46 14.05 6.14
N VAL A 237 -33.01 13.01 5.45
CA VAL A 237 -31.65 12.96 4.90
C VAL A 237 -31.69 13.44 3.45
N ARG A 238 -30.92 14.48 3.16
CA ARG A 238 -30.74 15.00 1.81
C ARG A 238 -29.46 14.45 1.20
N ALA A 239 -29.59 13.86 0.01
CA ALA A 239 -28.46 13.46 -0.81
C ALA A 239 -27.71 14.68 -1.36
N PRO A 240 -26.41 14.57 -1.65
CA PRO A 240 -25.65 15.66 -2.22
C PRO A 240 -26.04 15.86 -3.69
N ALA A 241 -25.82 17.05 -4.23
CA ALA A 241 -26.07 17.33 -5.66
C ALA A 241 -25.16 16.49 -6.59
N ALA A 242 -24.00 16.06 -6.10
CA ALA A 242 -23.12 15.08 -6.72
C ALA A 242 -22.37 14.35 -5.60
N TRP A 243 -21.97 13.09 -5.82
CA TRP A 243 -21.32 12.29 -4.77
C TRP A 243 -20.03 12.92 -4.24
N ASN A 244 -19.28 13.66 -5.07
CA ASN A 244 -18.07 14.36 -4.65
C ASN A 244 -18.10 15.83 -5.08
N ALA A 245 -17.34 16.65 -4.34
CA ALA A 245 -17.01 17.99 -4.78
C ALA A 245 -16.20 17.96 -6.10
N PRO A 246 -16.37 18.97 -6.98
CA PRO A 246 -15.51 19.13 -8.14
C PRO A 246 -14.03 19.20 -7.72
N PRO A 247 -13.11 18.66 -8.53
CA PRO A 247 -11.71 18.66 -8.19
C PRO A 247 -11.14 20.10 -8.24
N GLY A 248 -10.82 20.68 -7.09
CA GLY A 248 -10.04 21.92 -6.98
C GLY A 248 -8.55 21.75 -7.33
N ALA A 249 -7.84 22.87 -7.49
CA ALA A 249 -6.40 22.88 -7.71
C ALA A 249 -5.66 22.41 -6.45
N LEU A 250 -4.76 21.43 -6.59
CA LEU A 250 -4.03 20.90 -5.42
C LEU A 250 -3.05 21.92 -4.83
N ASP A 251 -2.62 22.92 -5.61
CA ASP A 251 -1.72 23.96 -5.13
C ASP A 251 -2.34 24.84 -4.04
N ASP A 252 -3.68 24.96 -4.05
CA ASP A 252 -4.44 25.77 -3.09
C ASP A 252 -4.57 25.08 -1.72
N THR A 253 -4.31 23.77 -1.65
CA THR A 253 -4.39 23.00 -0.41
C THR A 253 -3.40 23.54 0.64
N ALA A 254 -3.87 23.62 1.88
CA ALA A 254 -3.01 24.02 3.00
C ALA A 254 -1.87 23.01 3.21
N VAL A 255 -0.76 23.48 3.79
CA VAL A 255 0.26 22.58 4.34
C VAL A 255 -0.32 21.95 5.60
N PRO A 256 -0.31 20.61 5.75
CA PRO A 256 -0.92 19.95 6.90
C PRO A 256 -0.20 20.29 8.21
N ASP A 257 -0.98 20.56 9.27
CA ASP A 257 -0.48 20.74 10.63
C ASP A 257 -0.65 19.47 11.46
N PHE A 258 0.48 18.89 11.89
CA PHE A 258 0.56 17.66 12.67
C PHE A 258 0.86 17.88 14.16
N ASP A 259 0.85 19.11 14.66
CA ASP A 259 1.28 19.42 16.03
C ASP A 259 0.49 18.62 17.08
N ASP A 260 -0.84 18.56 16.95
CA ASP A 260 -1.70 17.81 17.87
C ASP A 260 -1.34 16.32 17.95
N TYR A 261 -0.89 15.72 16.84
CA TYR A 261 -0.43 14.34 16.82
C TYR A 261 0.86 14.19 17.63
N PHE A 262 1.84 15.06 17.42
CA PHE A 262 3.12 14.95 18.10
C PHE A 262 3.03 15.27 19.59
N ASP A 263 2.08 16.11 19.99
CA ASP A 263 1.83 16.38 21.40
C ASP A 263 1.18 15.17 22.08
N GLN A 264 0.29 14.44 21.38
CA GLN A 264 -0.39 13.27 21.92
C GLN A 264 0.44 11.99 21.86
N ILE A 265 1.26 11.77 20.82
CA ILE A 265 2.11 10.56 20.74
C ILE A 265 3.18 10.55 21.83
N ALA A 266 3.63 11.73 22.28
CA ALA A 266 4.59 11.87 23.36
C ALA A 266 4.05 11.37 24.72
N THR A 267 2.73 11.23 24.88
CA THR A 267 2.10 10.75 26.11
C THR A 267 1.81 9.25 26.09
N VAL A 268 2.09 8.54 25.00
CA VAL A 268 1.80 7.10 24.87
C VAL A 268 2.89 6.29 25.58
N ALA A 269 2.51 5.25 26.32
CA ALA A 269 3.45 4.45 27.11
C ALA A 269 4.37 3.55 26.26
N HIS A 270 4.20 3.55 24.94
CA HIS A 270 4.91 2.69 23.99
C HIS A 270 5.83 3.51 23.07
N PRO A 271 7.03 2.99 22.74
CA PRO A 271 7.97 3.66 21.85
C PRO A 271 7.51 3.57 20.39
N ILE A 272 6.61 4.48 19.99
CA ILE A 272 6.09 4.59 18.63
C ILE A 272 7.01 5.52 17.85
N ARG A 273 7.48 5.08 16.68
CA ARG A 273 8.31 5.89 15.79
C ARG A 273 7.43 6.53 14.70
N PRO A 274 7.21 7.85 14.72
CA PRO A 274 6.29 8.50 13.79
C PRO A 274 6.84 8.50 12.36
N GLN A 275 5.91 8.41 11.40
CA GLN A 275 6.12 8.60 9.97
C GLN A 275 5.15 9.69 9.51
N LEU A 276 5.64 10.71 8.82
CA LEU A 276 4.85 11.87 8.46
C LEU A 276 4.21 11.64 7.09
N THR A 277 2.89 11.77 7.00
CA THR A 277 2.17 11.66 5.73
C THR A 277 2.19 12.98 4.98
N PHE A 278 2.29 12.93 3.66
CA PHE A 278 2.15 14.09 2.78
C PHE A 278 1.47 13.68 1.47
N GLU A 279 0.93 14.63 0.73
CA GLU A 279 0.27 14.39 -0.55
C GLU A 279 0.80 15.36 -1.60
N THR A 280 1.24 14.81 -2.72
CA THR A 280 1.63 15.58 -3.90
C THR A 280 0.76 15.30 -5.12
N ALA A 281 -0.05 14.25 -5.10
CA ALA A 281 -1.00 13.93 -6.17
C ALA A 281 -2.24 13.17 -5.67
N ARG A 282 -3.35 13.34 -6.40
CA ARG A 282 -4.61 12.58 -6.24
C ARG A 282 -4.98 11.87 -7.54
N GLY A 283 -5.67 10.73 -7.42
CA GLY A 283 -6.09 9.90 -8.55
C GLY A 283 -4.99 8.95 -9.04
N CYS A 284 -5.16 8.41 -10.25
CA CYS A 284 -4.17 7.49 -10.83
C CYS A 284 -4.01 7.71 -12.33
N TRP A 285 -2.85 8.21 -12.77
CA TRP A 285 -2.62 8.51 -14.19
C TRP A 285 -2.65 7.28 -15.09
N TRP A 286 -2.36 6.10 -14.53
CA TRP A 286 -2.52 4.82 -15.22
C TRP A 286 -3.99 4.40 -15.23
N GLY A 287 -4.64 4.43 -14.06
CA GLY A 287 -6.01 3.98 -13.88
C GLY A 287 -7.01 4.71 -14.77
N GLN A 288 -6.86 6.02 -14.93
CA GLN A 288 -7.72 6.83 -15.82
C GLN A 288 -7.69 6.37 -17.29
N LYS A 289 -6.61 5.70 -17.74
CA LYS A 289 -6.45 5.19 -19.12
C LYS A 289 -6.64 3.67 -19.20
N ASN A 290 -6.16 2.94 -18.21
CA ASN A 290 -6.04 1.48 -18.18
C ASN A 290 -6.31 0.96 -16.75
N HIS A 291 -7.52 1.19 -16.24
CA HIS A 291 -7.92 0.79 -14.88
C HIS A 291 -7.59 -0.69 -14.60
N CYS A 292 -6.73 -0.92 -13.61
CA CYS A 292 -6.41 -2.26 -13.13
C CYS A 292 -7.69 -2.91 -12.62
N ILE A 293 -8.01 -4.11 -13.09
CA ILE A 293 -9.37 -4.67 -12.95
C ILE A 293 -9.82 -4.93 -11.51
N PHE A 294 -8.88 -5.09 -10.58
CA PHE A 294 -9.13 -5.32 -9.15
C PHE A 294 -9.12 -4.05 -8.29
N CYS A 295 -8.64 -2.93 -8.83
CA CYS A 295 -8.35 -1.77 -8.02
C CYS A 295 -9.63 -0.97 -7.79
N GLY A 296 -10.16 -0.99 -6.57
CA GLY A 296 -11.28 -0.14 -6.15
C GLY A 296 -10.86 1.22 -5.58
N LEU A 297 -9.57 1.56 -5.63
CA LEU A 297 -9.07 2.82 -5.09
C LEU A 297 -9.48 3.99 -5.98
N ASN A 298 -9.50 5.19 -5.39
CA ASN A 298 -10.03 6.41 -5.99
C ASN A 298 -11.52 6.38 -6.33
N GLY A 299 -12.29 5.36 -5.91
CA GLY A 299 -13.75 5.30 -5.99
C GLY A 299 -14.35 6.10 -7.17
N SER A 300 -14.97 7.23 -6.84
CA SER A 300 -15.62 8.16 -7.77
C SER A 300 -14.73 9.33 -8.27
N SER A 301 -13.43 9.34 -7.98
CA SER A 301 -12.45 10.39 -8.31
C SER A 301 -11.12 9.83 -8.90
N LEU A 302 -11.19 9.07 -10.00
CA LEU A 302 -10.00 8.47 -10.64
C LEU A 302 -9.09 9.47 -11.39
N ALA A 303 -9.62 10.64 -11.77
CA ALA A 303 -8.90 11.66 -12.52
C ALA A 303 -7.61 12.08 -11.80
N PHE A 304 -6.49 12.00 -12.51
CA PHE A 304 -5.18 12.30 -11.95
C PHE A 304 -4.88 13.81 -11.96
N ARG A 305 -4.38 14.31 -10.84
CA ARG A 305 -3.84 15.67 -10.71
C ARG A 305 -2.75 15.71 -9.66
N SER A 306 -1.81 16.63 -9.83
CA SER A 306 -0.65 16.80 -8.96
C SER A 306 -0.45 18.27 -8.59
N LYS A 307 0.29 18.52 -7.51
CA LYS A 307 0.80 19.85 -7.17
C LYS A 307 1.82 20.30 -8.23
N SER A 308 2.01 21.59 -8.42
CA SER A 308 3.15 22.08 -9.19
C SER A 308 4.47 21.63 -8.54
N PRO A 309 5.55 21.39 -9.30
CA PRO A 309 6.81 20.93 -8.74
C PRO A 309 7.35 21.82 -7.61
N ALA A 310 7.26 23.15 -7.78
CA ALA A 310 7.68 24.09 -6.74
C ALA A 310 6.88 23.91 -5.45
N ARG A 311 5.55 23.86 -5.54
CA ARG A 311 4.66 23.66 -4.38
C ARG A 311 4.94 22.33 -3.66
N ALA A 312 5.15 21.25 -4.41
CA ALA A 312 5.47 19.92 -3.87
C ALA A 312 6.81 19.92 -3.11
N VAL A 313 7.86 20.49 -3.71
CA VAL A 313 9.19 20.60 -3.07
C VAL A 313 9.11 21.45 -1.80
N ASP A 314 8.47 22.62 -1.86
CA ASP A 314 8.33 23.53 -0.73
C ASP A 314 7.60 22.88 0.44
N GLU A 315 6.53 22.11 0.18
CA GLU A 315 5.78 21.42 1.21
C GLU A 315 6.59 20.29 1.86
N ILE A 316 7.22 19.43 1.06
CA ILE A 316 8.04 18.33 1.57
C ILE A 316 9.18 18.89 2.42
N GLN A 317 9.85 19.94 1.95
CA GLN A 317 10.89 20.62 2.69
C GLN A 317 10.37 21.25 4.00
N HIS A 318 9.22 21.92 3.96
CA HIS A 318 8.62 22.52 5.14
C HIS A 318 8.34 21.45 6.20
N LEU A 319 7.68 20.36 5.81
CA LEU A 319 7.34 19.25 6.70
C LEU A 319 8.59 18.57 7.26
N ALA A 320 9.60 18.34 6.41
CA ALA A 320 10.88 17.78 6.83
C ALA A 320 11.58 18.66 7.86
N ARG A 321 11.60 19.99 7.66
CA ARG A 321 12.21 20.94 8.60
C ARG A 321 11.42 21.07 9.90
N ARG A 322 10.11 21.27 9.82
CA ARG A 322 9.23 21.52 10.97
C ARG A 322 9.25 20.36 11.97
N TYR A 323 9.27 19.12 11.47
CA TYR A 323 9.13 17.93 12.30
C TYR A 323 10.41 17.09 12.44
N ALA A 324 11.56 17.54 11.91
CA ALA A 324 12.84 16.81 12.00
C ALA A 324 13.21 16.43 13.43
N GLU A 325 13.05 17.36 14.37
CA GLU A 325 13.42 17.17 15.78
C GLU A 325 12.36 16.42 16.59
N ARG A 326 11.19 16.12 15.99
CA ARG A 326 10.09 15.37 16.61
C ARG A 326 10.19 13.86 16.38
N GLY A 327 11.35 13.36 15.96
CA GLY A 327 11.64 11.92 15.84
C GLY A 327 11.04 11.23 14.60
N VAL A 328 10.72 11.99 13.54
CA VAL A 328 10.18 11.45 12.29
C VAL A 328 11.20 10.53 11.62
N THR A 329 10.74 9.33 11.22
CA THR A 329 11.59 8.30 10.61
C THR A 329 11.39 8.09 9.13
N LEU A 330 10.28 8.60 8.58
CA LEU A 330 9.93 8.47 7.16
C LEU A 330 8.97 9.59 6.77
N LEU A 331 9.16 10.17 5.59
CA LEU A 331 8.16 10.97 4.88
C LEU A 331 7.41 10.03 3.92
N ARG A 332 6.10 9.92 4.08
CA ARG A 332 5.27 8.96 3.37
C ARG A 332 4.27 9.67 2.46
N ALA A 333 4.52 9.62 1.15
CA ALA A 333 3.51 10.04 0.19
C ALA A 333 2.27 9.14 0.34
N VAL A 334 1.09 9.74 0.40
CA VAL A 334 -0.19 9.03 0.29
C VAL A 334 -0.68 8.92 -1.17
N ASP A 335 0.08 9.50 -2.10
CA ASP A 335 -0.12 9.38 -3.54
C ASP A 335 -0.20 7.91 -3.93
N GLN A 336 -1.26 7.52 -4.64
CA GLN A 336 -1.43 6.14 -5.11
C GLN A 336 -0.53 5.81 -6.30
N ILE A 337 0.02 6.84 -6.94
CA ILE A 337 1.05 6.72 -7.97
C ILE A 337 1.75 8.08 -8.09
N ILE A 338 3.08 8.09 -8.02
CA ILE A 338 3.86 9.31 -8.25
C ILE A 338 3.57 9.87 -9.65
N ASP A 339 3.53 11.21 -9.76
CA ASP A 339 3.52 11.87 -11.06
C ASP A 339 4.79 11.50 -11.83
N VAL A 340 4.65 11.04 -13.07
CA VAL A 340 5.80 10.70 -13.92
C VAL A 340 6.68 11.92 -14.18
N GLY A 341 6.10 13.12 -14.27
CA GLY A 341 6.85 14.37 -14.46
C GLY A 341 7.71 14.75 -13.25
N TYR A 342 7.42 14.20 -12.07
CA TYR A 342 8.22 14.43 -10.87
C TYR A 342 9.57 13.74 -10.91
N LEU A 343 9.74 12.69 -11.70
CA LEU A 343 11.03 12.01 -11.86
C LEU A 343 12.09 12.95 -12.47
N ASP A 344 11.66 13.93 -13.26
CA ASP A 344 12.52 14.91 -13.93
C ASP A 344 12.48 16.30 -13.26
N SER A 345 11.63 16.52 -12.24
CA SER A 345 11.44 17.82 -11.58
C SER A 345 11.58 17.75 -10.06
N VAL A 346 10.57 17.22 -9.36
CA VAL A 346 10.55 17.15 -7.89
C VAL A 346 11.66 16.26 -7.35
N VAL A 347 11.89 15.08 -7.91
CA VAL A 347 12.89 14.12 -7.40
C VAL A 347 14.31 14.71 -7.44
N PRO A 348 14.80 15.29 -8.56
CA PRO A 348 16.07 16.01 -8.56
C PRO A 348 16.14 17.16 -7.54
N ALA A 349 15.09 17.99 -7.45
CA ALA A 349 15.06 19.12 -6.51
C ALA A 349 15.11 18.67 -5.04
N LEU A 350 14.50 17.54 -4.69
CA LEU A 350 14.61 16.95 -3.35
C LEU A 350 16.02 16.43 -3.04
N ALA A 351 16.72 15.90 -4.05
CA ALA A 351 18.11 15.49 -3.90
C ALA A 351 19.02 16.69 -3.65
N GLU A 352 18.85 17.78 -4.41
CA GLU A 352 19.57 19.04 -4.22
C GLU A 352 19.29 19.68 -2.86
N ALA A 353 18.03 19.61 -2.40
CA ALA A 353 17.63 20.08 -1.07
C ALA A 353 18.25 19.28 0.10
N GLY A 354 18.81 18.10 -0.17
CA GLY A 354 19.48 17.28 0.84
C GLY A 354 18.53 16.74 1.92
N ILE A 355 17.31 16.32 1.55
CA ILE A 355 16.33 15.77 2.51
C ILE A 355 16.89 14.53 3.21
N ARG A 356 17.16 14.66 4.51
CA ARG A 356 17.81 13.61 5.32
C ARG A 356 16.85 12.51 5.76
N ILE A 357 15.57 12.82 5.89
CA ILE A 357 14.53 11.84 6.27
C ILE A 357 14.22 10.99 5.02
N PRO A 358 14.25 9.64 5.11
CA PRO A 358 13.90 8.79 3.98
C PRO A 358 12.48 9.07 3.47
N ILE A 359 12.28 8.91 2.16
CA ILE A 359 10.98 9.12 1.51
C ILE A 359 10.41 7.80 0.99
N TYR A 360 9.09 7.67 1.07
CA TYR A 360 8.29 6.62 0.43
C TYR A 360 7.38 7.18 -0.65
N TYR A 361 7.33 6.47 -1.79
CA TYR A 361 6.37 6.70 -2.88
C TYR A 361 5.79 5.38 -3.43
N GLU A 362 4.56 5.44 -3.94
CA GLU A 362 4.00 4.42 -4.81
C GLU A 362 4.32 4.73 -6.29
N THR A 363 4.57 3.70 -7.10
CA THR A 363 4.94 3.85 -8.51
C THR A 363 4.50 2.66 -9.36
N LYS A 364 4.64 2.79 -10.68
CA LYS A 364 4.58 1.67 -11.61
C LYS A 364 5.97 1.08 -11.81
N SER A 365 6.05 -0.21 -12.16
CA SER A 365 7.33 -0.92 -12.29
C SER A 365 8.12 -0.64 -13.58
N ASN A 366 7.66 0.28 -14.43
CA ASN A 366 8.26 0.58 -15.74
C ASN A 366 9.35 1.67 -15.69
N LEU A 367 9.93 1.92 -14.53
CA LEU A 367 11.03 2.89 -14.38
C LEU A 367 12.26 2.47 -15.20
N GLY A 368 13.03 3.45 -15.68
CA GLY A 368 14.37 3.26 -16.24
C GLY A 368 15.47 3.43 -15.17
N ARG A 369 16.68 2.96 -15.45
CA ARG A 369 17.80 2.97 -14.48
C ARG A 369 18.09 4.37 -13.92
N ALA A 370 18.22 5.37 -14.79
CA ALA A 370 18.49 6.76 -14.37
C ALA A 370 17.43 7.32 -13.42
N GLN A 371 16.16 6.92 -13.58
CA GLN A 371 15.06 7.33 -12.70
C GLN A 371 15.18 6.66 -11.32
N VAL A 372 15.55 5.37 -11.26
CA VAL A 372 15.79 4.67 -9.98
C VAL A 372 17.00 5.27 -9.25
N GLU A 373 18.05 5.63 -9.99
CA GLU A 373 19.21 6.34 -9.43
C GLU A 373 18.85 7.74 -8.92
N ALA A 374 17.99 8.48 -9.64
CA ALA A 374 17.49 9.78 -9.19
C ALA A 374 16.69 9.65 -7.88
N LEU A 375 15.78 8.67 -7.80
CA LEU A 375 15.04 8.35 -6.57
C LEU A 375 16.00 8.02 -5.42
N ALA A 376 17.04 7.23 -5.68
CA ALA A 376 18.05 6.91 -4.68
C ALA A 376 18.82 8.16 -4.20
N ARG A 377 19.21 9.07 -5.11
CA ARG A 377 19.87 10.33 -4.74
C ARG A 377 18.96 11.25 -3.93
N ALA A 378 17.66 11.25 -4.22
CA ALA A 378 16.65 12.02 -3.48
C ALA A 378 16.26 11.39 -2.12
N ASN A 379 17.00 10.38 -1.65
CA ASN A 379 16.71 9.64 -0.43
C ASN A 379 15.32 8.97 -0.40
N VAL A 380 14.77 8.65 -1.58
CA VAL A 380 13.65 7.71 -1.68
C VAL A 380 14.22 6.32 -1.42
N ARG A 381 13.88 5.76 -0.25
CA ARG A 381 14.44 4.49 0.24
C ARG A 381 13.39 3.39 0.30
N LEU A 382 12.11 3.73 0.20
CA LEU A 382 11.04 2.77 0.11
C LEU A 382 10.20 3.09 -1.13
N LEU A 383 9.94 2.09 -1.96
CA LEU A 383 9.06 2.22 -3.11
C LEU A 383 8.00 1.14 -3.06
N GLN A 384 6.76 1.47 -3.41
CA GLN A 384 5.73 0.47 -3.68
C GLN A 384 5.45 0.41 -5.18
N PRO A 385 6.18 -0.44 -5.92
CA PRO A 385 5.88 -0.67 -7.32
C PRO A 385 4.67 -1.61 -7.47
N GLY A 386 3.80 -1.31 -8.43
CA GLY A 386 2.72 -2.20 -8.83
C GLY A 386 3.19 -3.46 -9.58
N ILE A 387 3.90 -4.37 -8.89
CA ILE A 387 4.42 -5.63 -9.45
C ILE A 387 3.30 -6.66 -9.61
N GLU A 388 2.59 -7.04 -8.54
CA GLU A 388 1.47 -8.00 -8.45
C GLU A 388 1.68 -9.43 -8.97
N SER A 389 2.53 -9.64 -9.97
CA SER A 389 2.77 -10.94 -10.58
C SER A 389 4.14 -10.99 -11.26
N LEU A 390 4.67 -12.21 -11.39
CA LEU A 390 5.88 -12.53 -12.13
C LEU A 390 5.54 -13.28 -13.44
N SER A 391 4.36 -13.02 -14.01
CA SER A 391 3.91 -13.58 -15.29
C SER A 391 3.32 -12.48 -16.16
N THR A 392 3.90 -12.25 -17.34
CA THR A 392 3.38 -11.21 -18.23
C THR A 392 1.94 -11.47 -18.72
N PRO A 393 1.52 -12.71 -19.05
CA PRO A 393 0.12 -13.00 -19.32
C PRO A 393 -0.83 -12.60 -18.17
N LEU A 394 -0.48 -12.90 -16.91
CA LEU A 394 -1.27 -12.47 -15.75
C LEU A 394 -1.27 -10.93 -15.59
N LEU A 395 -0.14 -10.27 -15.78
CA LEU A 395 -0.05 -8.80 -15.73
C LEU A 395 -0.92 -8.11 -16.80
N ARG A 396 -0.99 -8.71 -18.00
CA ARG A 396 -1.88 -8.26 -19.08
C ARG A 396 -3.35 -8.45 -18.71
N HIS A 397 -3.69 -9.62 -18.15
CA HIS A 397 -5.03 -9.90 -17.63
C HIS A 397 -5.47 -8.87 -16.59
N MET A 398 -4.57 -8.52 -15.67
CA MET A 398 -4.79 -7.50 -14.64
C MET A 398 -4.80 -6.05 -15.16
N ARG A 399 -4.38 -5.82 -16.42
CA ARG A 399 -4.12 -4.49 -17.01
C ARG A 399 -3.07 -3.66 -16.26
N LYS A 400 -2.01 -4.28 -15.73
CA LYS A 400 -0.92 -3.55 -15.06
C LYS A 400 -0.04 -2.77 -16.04
N GLY A 401 0.06 -3.23 -17.28
CA GLY A 401 0.85 -2.59 -18.34
C GLY A 401 2.36 -2.61 -18.07
N CYS A 402 2.84 -3.68 -17.45
CA CYS A 402 4.25 -4.01 -17.28
C CYS A 402 4.48 -5.49 -17.64
N THR A 403 5.75 -5.90 -17.74
CA THR A 403 6.16 -7.28 -18.00
C THR A 403 6.86 -7.90 -16.79
N MET A 404 6.98 -9.23 -16.78
CA MET A 404 7.76 -9.98 -15.79
C MET A 404 9.20 -9.47 -15.74
N LEU A 405 9.86 -9.32 -16.89
CA LEU A 405 11.24 -8.83 -16.95
C LEU A 405 11.37 -7.40 -16.39
N GLN A 406 10.40 -6.51 -16.64
CA GLN A 406 10.42 -5.15 -16.04
C GLN A 406 10.30 -5.21 -14.52
N ASN A 407 9.44 -6.07 -13.99
CA ASN A 407 9.30 -6.27 -12.54
C ASN A 407 10.61 -6.78 -11.92
N VAL A 408 11.23 -7.81 -12.50
CA VAL A 408 12.50 -8.37 -12.00
C VAL A 408 13.64 -7.35 -12.11
N ARG A 409 13.71 -6.61 -13.23
CA ARG A 409 14.70 -5.54 -13.45
C ARG A 409 14.60 -4.45 -12.39
N LEU A 410 13.39 -4.00 -12.06
CA LEU A 410 13.20 -3.01 -11.01
C LEU A 410 13.63 -3.55 -9.64
N LEU A 411 13.29 -4.79 -9.29
CA LEU A 411 13.74 -5.41 -8.04
C LEU A 411 15.28 -5.46 -7.95
N LYS A 412 15.94 -5.78 -9.06
CA LYS A 412 17.40 -5.78 -9.19
C LYS A 412 18.00 -4.39 -8.94
N TRP A 413 17.53 -3.36 -9.64
CA TRP A 413 18.03 -1.99 -9.43
C TRP A 413 17.71 -1.46 -8.03
N CYS A 414 16.54 -1.77 -7.47
CA CYS A 414 16.22 -1.44 -6.09
C CYS A 414 17.23 -2.05 -5.10
N GLN A 415 17.60 -3.32 -5.28
CA GLN A 415 18.62 -3.96 -4.45
C GLN A 415 20.00 -3.34 -4.60
N GLU A 416 20.44 -3.08 -5.85
CA GLU A 416 21.72 -2.42 -6.15
C GLU A 416 21.80 -1.03 -5.50
N LEU A 417 20.72 -0.25 -5.60
CA LEU A 417 20.64 1.14 -5.16
C LEU A 417 20.10 1.32 -3.74
N ARG A 418 19.95 0.21 -2.99
CA ARG A 418 19.47 0.17 -1.59
C ARG A 418 18.12 0.86 -1.39
N ILE A 419 17.22 0.69 -2.35
CA ILE A 419 15.81 1.04 -2.23
C ILE A 419 15.06 -0.24 -1.86
N GLN A 420 14.26 -0.20 -0.81
CA GLN A 420 13.41 -1.30 -0.38
C GLN A 420 12.10 -1.30 -1.20
N PRO A 421 11.87 -2.26 -2.12
CA PRO A 421 10.59 -2.39 -2.78
C PRO A 421 9.59 -3.06 -1.81
N LEU A 422 8.36 -2.56 -1.80
CA LEU A 422 7.21 -3.11 -1.09
C LEU A 422 6.21 -3.57 -2.14
N TRP A 423 5.97 -4.87 -2.27
CA TRP A 423 5.04 -5.38 -3.27
C TRP A 423 4.32 -6.62 -2.76
N ASN A 424 3.18 -6.96 -3.34
CA ASN A 424 2.42 -8.16 -3.04
C ASN A 424 2.27 -9.02 -4.30
N LEU A 425 2.02 -10.31 -4.13
CA LEU A 425 1.56 -11.18 -5.21
C LEU A 425 0.03 -11.27 -5.17
N LEU A 426 -0.64 -11.07 -6.31
CA LEU A 426 -2.08 -11.26 -6.45
C LEU A 426 -2.38 -12.51 -7.28
N TYR A 427 -3.38 -13.28 -6.87
CA TYR A 427 -3.80 -14.51 -7.56
C TYR A 427 -5.32 -14.74 -7.48
N GLY A 428 -5.82 -15.70 -8.25
CA GLY A 428 -7.22 -16.14 -8.19
C GLY A 428 -8.19 -15.26 -8.96
N PHE A 429 -7.74 -14.66 -10.06
CA PHE A 429 -8.58 -13.88 -10.95
C PHE A 429 -9.48 -14.79 -11.80
N PRO A 430 -10.76 -14.42 -11.99
CA PRO A 430 -11.60 -15.04 -13.00
C PRO A 430 -10.93 -15.02 -14.38
N GLY A 431 -10.97 -16.14 -15.11
CA GLY A 431 -10.38 -16.23 -16.44
C GLY A 431 -8.85 -16.27 -16.49
N GLU A 432 -8.14 -16.29 -15.37
CA GLU A 432 -6.67 -16.33 -15.38
C GLU A 432 -6.11 -17.63 -16.03
N PRO A 433 -4.99 -17.54 -16.78
CA PRO A 433 -4.31 -18.70 -17.35
C PRO A 433 -3.66 -19.55 -16.26
N ARG A 434 -4.03 -20.83 -16.20
CA ARG A 434 -3.63 -21.74 -15.11
C ARG A 434 -2.15 -22.13 -15.19
N GLU A 435 -1.65 -22.32 -16.40
CA GLU A 435 -0.28 -22.74 -16.72
C GLU A 435 0.78 -21.72 -16.26
N GLU A 436 0.40 -20.47 -16.10
CA GLU A 436 1.32 -19.40 -15.71
C GLU A 436 1.81 -19.53 -14.26
N TYR A 437 1.04 -20.18 -13.39
CA TYR A 437 1.46 -20.45 -12.01
C TYR A 437 2.58 -21.50 -11.96
N ALA A 438 2.53 -22.53 -12.80
CA ALA A 438 3.63 -23.49 -12.92
C ALA A 438 4.90 -22.83 -13.48
N ARG A 439 4.77 -21.96 -14.48
CA ARG A 439 5.90 -21.18 -15.04
C ARG A 439 6.52 -20.26 -14.00
N MET A 440 5.69 -19.55 -13.23
CA MET A 440 6.14 -18.70 -12.14
C MET A 440 6.86 -19.51 -11.05
N ALA A 441 6.33 -20.68 -10.67
CA ALA A 441 6.99 -21.58 -9.72
C ALA A 441 8.38 -22.04 -10.20
N ALA A 442 8.54 -22.32 -11.49
CA ALA A 442 9.83 -22.69 -12.08
C ALA A 442 10.84 -21.53 -12.12
N LEU A 443 10.35 -20.30 -12.29
CA LEU A 443 11.15 -19.07 -12.34
C LEU A 443 11.66 -18.63 -10.96
N ILE A 444 10.83 -18.70 -9.93
CA ILE A 444 11.12 -18.16 -8.59
C ILE A 444 12.50 -18.54 -8.05
N PRO A 445 12.98 -19.80 -8.15
CA PRO A 445 14.30 -20.15 -7.62
C PRO A 445 15.46 -19.35 -8.24
N ALA A 446 15.31 -18.84 -9.47
CA ALA A 446 16.31 -17.98 -10.13
C ALA A 446 16.38 -16.56 -9.54
N ILE A 447 15.36 -16.10 -8.82
CA ILE A 447 15.29 -14.72 -8.31
C ILE A 447 15.24 -14.64 -6.77
N THR A 448 15.55 -15.74 -6.08
CA THR A 448 15.49 -15.82 -4.60
C THR A 448 16.46 -14.88 -3.87
N HIS A 449 17.44 -14.31 -4.58
CA HIS A 449 18.33 -13.26 -4.06
C HIS A 449 17.72 -11.87 -4.07
N LEU A 450 16.60 -11.67 -4.78
CA LEU A 450 15.86 -10.42 -4.83
C LEU A 450 14.88 -10.31 -3.66
N THR A 451 14.33 -9.11 -3.44
CA THR A 451 13.32 -8.89 -2.40
C THR A 451 12.01 -9.63 -2.72
N PRO A 452 11.56 -10.58 -1.87
CA PRO A 452 10.28 -11.28 -2.07
C PRO A 452 9.08 -10.34 -1.88
N PRO A 453 7.87 -10.75 -2.30
CA PRO A 453 6.67 -9.99 -1.92
C PRO A 453 6.49 -10.00 -0.41
N ARG A 454 5.72 -9.05 0.12
CA ARG A 454 5.33 -9.03 1.53
C ARG A 454 4.29 -10.09 1.85
N ASN A 455 3.37 -10.31 0.92
CA ASN A 455 2.27 -11.26 1.06
C ASN A 455 1.80 -11.74 -0.32
N SER A 456 1.09 -12.87 -0.31
CA SER A 456 0.29 -13.36 -1.44
C SER A 456 -1.19 -13.25 -1.09
N TYR A 457 -1.97 -12.51 -1.88
CA TYR A 457 -3.39 -12.29 -1.64
C TYR A 457 -4.24 -12.82 -2.80
N ARG A 458 -5.26 -13.61 -2.46
CA ARG A 458 -6.36 -13.88 -3.38
C ARG A 458 -7.04 -12.54 -3.69
N VAL A 459 -7.32 -12.29 -4.97
CA VAL A 459 -8.07 -11.11 -5.38
C VAL A 459 -9.42 -11.09 -4.67
N ARG A 460 -9.74 -9.93 -4.08
CA ARG A 460 -11.04 -9.66 -3.49
C ARG A 460 -11.80 -8.73 -4.41
N LEU A 461 -13.11 -8.86 -4.44
CA LEU A 461 -13.95 -7.95 -5.19
C LEU A 461 -14.10 -6.65 -4.39
N ALA A 462 -13.36 -5.61 -4.78
CA ALA A 462 -13.43 -4.29 -4.16
C ALA A 462 -14.48 -3.43 -4.87
N ARG A 463 -15.29 -2.69 -4.11
CA ARG A 463 -16.22 -1.70 -4.66
C ARG A 463 -15.47 -0.74 -5.60
N HIS A 464 -16.14 -0.29 -6.65
CA HIS A 464 -15.60 0.60 -7.70
C HIS A 464 -14.50 -0.01 -8.60
N SER A 465 -14.03 -1.24 -8.32
CA SER A 465 -13.14 -1.92 -9.25
C SER A 465 -13.90 -2.35 -10.51
N PRO A 466 -13.23 -2.45 -11.68
CA PRO A 466 -13.86 -2.99 -12.88
C PRO A 466 -14.46 -4.38 -12.70
N LEU A 467 -13.84 -5.24 -11.88
CA LEU A 467 -14.41 -6.54 -11.51
C LEU A 467 -15.78 -6.39 -10.82
N PHE A 468 -15.97 -5.35 -10.01
CA PHE A 468 -17.22 -5.11 -9.28
C PHE A 468 -18.27 -4.41 -10.13
N THR A 469 -17.88 -3.44 -10.96
CA THR A 469 -18.83 -2.64 -11.75
C THR A 469 -19.31 -3.35 -13.02
N GLY A 470 -18.63 -4.39 -13.47
CA GLY A 470 -19.04 -5.21 -14.62
C GLY A 470 -18.72 -6.69 -14.42
N PRO A 471 -19.28 -7.33 -13.38
CA PRO A 471 -18.86 -8.66 -12.93
C PRO A 471 -19.02 -9.75 -13.99
N GLU A 472 -20.11 -9.74 -14.74
CA GLU A 472 -20.42 -10.75 -15.77
C GLU A 472 -19.37 -10.75 -16.88
N ARG A 473 -18.90 -9.56 -17.29
CA ARG A 473 -17.85 -9.40 -18.30
C ARG A 473 -16.55 -10.09 -17.91
N TYR A 474 -16.29 -10.21 -16.62
CA TYR A 474 -15.08 -10.83 -16.10
C TYR A 474 -15.31 -12.26 -15.61
N GLY A 475 -16.50 -12.85 -15.75
CA GLY A 475 -16.77 -14.21 -15.25
C GLY A 475 -16.91 -14.27 -13.73
N VAL A 476 -17.37 -13.18 -13.11
CA VAL A 476 -17.74 -13.09 -11.69
C VAL A 476 -19.25 -13.35 -11.57
N ALA A 477 -19.65 -14.25 -10.68
CA ALA A 477 -21.05 -14.56 -10.38
C ALA A 477 -21.35 -14.45 -8.88
N ASN A 478 -22.64 -14.36 -8.51
CA ASN A 478 -23.12 -14.38 -7.12
C ASN A 478 -22.41 -13.37 -6.18
N VAL A 479 -22.25 -12.14 -6.65
CA VAL A 479 -21.62 -11.05 -5.89
C VAL A 479 -22.40 -10.79 -4.60
N ARG A 480 -21.69 -10.81 -3.46
CA ARG A 480 -22.29 -10.62 -2.13
C ARG A 480 -21.32 -9.94 -1.17
N PRO A 481 -21.77 -9.08 -0.24
CA PRO A 481 -20.87 -8.52 0.77
C PRO A 481 -20.09 -9.60 1.52
N HIS A 482 -18.84 -9.33 1.89
CA HIS A 482 -18.05 -10.27 2.68
C HIS A 482 -18.80 -10.66 3.97
N PRO A 483 -18.89 -11.96 4.35
CA PRO A 483 -19.74 -12.41 5.46
C PRO A 483 -19.49 -11.73 6.81
N VAL A 484 -18.27 -11.24 7.03
CA VAL A 484 -17.91 -10.45 8.22
C VAL A 484 -18.80 -9.20 8.41
N TYR A 485 -19.23 -8.53 7.34
CA TYR A 485 -20.07 -7.31 7.46
C TYR A 485 -21.38 -7.59 8.22
N ARG A 486 -22.01 -8.75 7.99
CA ARG A 486 -23.24 -9.16 8.70
C ARG A 486 -23.00 -9.40 10.19
N CYS A 487 -21.80 -9.85 10.56
CA CYS A 487 -21.42 -10.05 11.96
C CYS A 487 -21.20 -8.71 12.69
N LEU A 488 -20.77 -7.68 11.96
CA LEU A 488 -20.46 -6.35 12.50
C LEU A 488 -21.71 -5.48 12.67
N HIS A 489 -22.73 -5.67 11.84
CA HIS A 489 -23.93 -4.83 11.79
C HIS A 489 -25.22 -5.67 11.83
N PRO A 490 -25.55 -6.29 12.98
CA PRO A 490 -26.69 -7.20 13.09
C PRO A 490 -28.05 -6.52 12.95
N GLY A 491 -28.12 -5.18 13.06
CA GLY A 491 -29.34 -4.40 12.91
C GLY A 491 -29.60 -3.87 11.50
N LEU A 492 -28.75 -4.19 10.52
CA LEU A 492 -28.88 -3.74 9.14
C LEU A 492 -29.36 -4.89 8.25
N ASP A 493 -30.29 -4.59 7.34
CA ASP A 493 -30.71 -5.53 6.30
C ASP A 493 -29.65 -5.68 5.20
N ASP A 494 -29.84 -6.65 4.31
CA ASP A 494 -28.88 -6.99 3.26
C ASP A 494 -28.62 -5.84 2.28
N ARG A 495 -29.63 -4.99 2.03
CA ARG A 495 -29.48 -3.82 1.17
C ARG A 495 -28.61 -2.77 1.85
N ALA A 496 -28.89 -2.46 3.11
CA ALA A 496 -28.14 -1.50 3.92
C ALA A 496 -26.68 -1.94 4.11
N LEU A 497 -26.45 -3.25 4.28
CA LEU A 497 -25.10 -3.83 4.31
C LEU A 497 -24.40 -3.69 2.96
N ALA A 498 -25.09 -4.04 1.87
CA ALA A 498 -24.54 -3.92 0.52
C ALA A 498 -24.23 -2.48 0.14
N GLU A 499 -24.93 -1.48 0.69
CA GLU A 499 -24.66 -0.05 0.49
C GLU A 499 -23.41 0.43 1.26
N ARG A 500 -23.00 -0.25 2.34
CA ARG A 500 -21.77 0.09 3.12
C ARG A 500 -20.55 -0.76 2.81
N ALA A 501 -20.73 -1.99 2.31
CA ALA A 501 -19.64 -2.91 2.10
C ALA A 501 -18.66 -2.42 1.02
N TYR A 502 -17.36 -2.40 1.35
CA TYR A 502 -16.31 -2.13 0.36
C TYR A 502 -15.77 -3.42 -0.26
N HIS A 503 -15.76 -4.52 0.49
CA HIS A 503 -15.29 -5.83 0.00
C HIS A 503 -16.43 -6.83 -0.15
N TYR A 504 -16.40 -7.54 -1.27
CA TYR A 504 -17.39 -8.54 -1.66
C TYR A 504 -16.72 -9.88 -1.94
N GLU A 505 -17.48 -10.95 -1.73
CA GLU A 505 -17.21 -12.30 -2.17
C GLU A 505 -17.95 -12.58 -3.48
N PHE A 506 -17.45 -13.56 -4.21
CA PHE A 506 -18.02 -13.98 -5.48
C PHE A 506 -17.70 -15.45 -5.77
N ASP A 507 -18.47 -16.02 -6.69
CA ASP A 507 -18.22 -17.34 -7.26
C ASP A 507 -17.66 -17.18 -8.69
N PHE A 508 -16.80 -18.09 -9.11
CA PHE A 508 -16.33 -18.11 -10.50
C PHE A 508 -17.43 -18.64 -11.40
N ALA A 509 -17.80 -17.90 -12.45
CA ALA A 509 -18.86 -18.29 -13.38
C ALA A 509 -18.58 -19.63 -14.08
N ASP A 510 -17.31 -20.01 -14.22
CA ASP A 510 -16.87 -21.28 -14.80
C ASP A 510 -16.64 -22.40 -13.75
N GLY A 511 -17.00 -22.15 -12.49
CA GLY A 511 -16.87 -23.12 -11.39
C GLY A 511 -15.42 -23.49 -11.03
N ARG A 512 -14.41 -22.74 -11.48
CA ARG A 512 -13.01 -23.09 -11.21
C ARG A 512 -12.68 -23.10 -9.71
N THR A 513 -11.78 -24.00 -9.34
CA THR A 513 -11.02 -23.94 -8.08
C THR A 513 -9.68 -23.23 -8.30
N LEU A 514 -8.93 -23.01 -7.21
CA LEU A 514 -7.63 -22.33 -7.23
C LEU A 514 -6.43 -23.26 -6.98
N ASP A 515 -6.63 -24.58 -7.08
CA ASP A 515 -5.58 -25.57 -6.78
C ASP A 515 -4.35 -25.41 -7.68
N HIS A 516 -4.53 -24.94 -8.91
CA HIS A 516 -3.44 -24.64 -9.85
C HIS A 516 -2.49 -23.53 -9.37
N CYS A 517 -2.91 -22.71 -8.40
CA CYS A 517 -2.07 -21.66 -7.83
C CYS A 517 -1.03 -22.21 -6.83
N ALA A 518 -1.28 -23.39 -6.25
CA ALA A 518 -0.52 -23.92 -5.12
C ALA A 518 1.00 -24.00 -5.36
N PRO A 519 1.52 -24.42 -6.54
CA PRO A 519 2.96 -24.48 -6.78
C PRO A 519 3.65 -23.12 -6.69
N ALA A 520 3.04 -22.08 -7.26
CA ALA A 520 3.61 -20.73 -7.20
C ALA A 520 3.54 -20.16 -5.78
N LEU A 521 2.42 -20.37 -5.08
CA LEU A 521 2.24 -19.92 -3.71
C LEU A 521 3.25 -20.57 -2.78
N ALA A 522 3.47 -21.88 -2.89
CA ALA A 522 4.48 -22.60 -2.13
C ALA A 522 5.90 -22.09 -2.43
N ALA A 523 6.23 -21.82 -3.70
CA ALA A 523 7.52 -21.26 -4.08
C ALA A 523 7.73 -19.84 -3.52
N VAL A 524 6.70 -19.00 -3.53
CA VAL A 524 6.75 -17.65 -2.93
C VAL A 524 6.83 -17.73 -1.40
N GLU A 525 6.06 -18.60 -0.76
CA GLU A 525 6.14 -18.84 0.68
C GLU A 525 7.55 -19.29 1.07
N ALA A 526 8.15 -20.21 0.31
CA ALA A 526 9.53 -20.62 0.51
C ALA A 526 10.51 -19.43 0.39
N TRP A 527 10.37 -18.59 -0.63
CA TRP A 527 11.20 -17.39 -0.85
C TRP A 527 11.05 -16.32 0.24
N MET A 528 9.85 -16.17 0.83
CA MET A 528 9.60 -15.22 1.91
C MET A 528 10.30 -15.61 3.23
N ARG A 529 10.62 -16.89 3.44
CA ARG A 529 11.32 -17.36 4.65
C ARG A 529 12.76 -16.84 4.72
N PRO A 530 13.33 -16.61 5.91
CA PRO A 530 14.71 -16.15 6.06
C PRO A 530 15.76 -17.06 5.39
N ASP A 531 15.58 -18.38 5.44
CA ASP A 531 16.43 -19.41 4.83
C ASP A 531 16.14 -19.64 3.33
N GLY A 532 15.04 -19.09 2.82
CA GLY A 532 14.68 -19.15 1.41
C GLY A 532 15.36 -18.11 0.53
N ARG A 533 16.13 -17.20 1.13
CA ARG A 533 16.84 -16.12 0.43
C ARG A 533 18.27 -16.52 0.11
N GLY A 534 18.76 -16.02 -1.03
CA GLY A 534 20.14 -16.20 -1.46
C GLY A 534 20.87 -14.89 -1.73
N ALA A 535 22.02 -15.00 -2.36
CA ALA A 535 22.76 -13.88 -2.95
C ALA A 535 23.16 -14.26 -4.38
N LEU A 536 23.19 -13.29 -5.28
CA LEU A 536 23.76 -13.45 -6.61
C LEU A 536 24.53 -12.17 -6.94
N LEU A 537 25.84 -12.19 -6.68
CA LEU A 537 26.71 -11.02 -6.82
C LEU A 537 27.72 -11.24 -7.93
N ALA A 538 27.95 -10.22 -8.76
CA ALA A 538 28.97 -10.24 -9.81
C ALA A 538 30.12 -9.28 -9.46
N PHE A 539 31.34 -9.77 -9.55
CA PHE A 539 32.58 -9.07 -9.29
C PHE A 539 33.39 -8.95 -10.58
N ALA A 540 34.02 -7.80 -10.81
CA ALA A 540 34.97 -7.66 -11.91
C ALA A 540 36.19 -8.57 -11.68
N ASP A 541 36.63 -9.26 -12.73
CA ASP A 541 37.81 -10.13 -12.73
C ASP A 541 38.54 -10.01 -14.09
N GLY A 542 39.43 -9.02 -14.19
CA GLY A 542 40.03 -8.63 -15.48
C GLY A 542 38.94 -8.29 -16.51
N ASP A 543 39.03 -8.89 -17.70
CA ASP A 543 38.00 -8.76 -18.75
C ASP A 543 36.76 -9.63 -18.50
N GLY A 544 36.83 -10.58 -17.57
CA GLY A 544 35.76 -11.50 -17.19
C GLY A 544 34.88 -11.00 -16.04
N LEU A 545 34.05 -11.90 -15.52
CA LEU A 545 33.27 -11.70 -14.29
C LEU A 545 33.38 -12.92 -13.39
N MET A 546 33.47 -12.70 -12.09
CA MET A 546 33.27 -13.76 -11.10
C MET A 546 31.89 -13.59 -10.46
N VAL A 547 31.09 -14.65 -10.44
CA VAL A 547 29.74 -14.64 -9.87
C VAL A 547 29.72 -15.51 -8.61
N TRP A 548 29.25 -14.94 -7.51
CA TRP A 548 28.97 -15.65 -6.27
C TRP A 548 27.48 -15.90 -6.16
N ASP A 549 27.10 -17.17 -6.15
CA ASP A 549 25.71 -17.62 -6.12
C ASP A 549 25.44 -18.43 -4.84
N ARG A 550 24.67 -17.85 -3.94
CA ARG A 550 24.20 -18.46 -2.69
C ARG A 550 22.71 -18.78 -2.72
N ARG A 551 22.07 -18.74 -3.90
CA ARG A 551 20.67 -19.13 -4.05
C ARG A 551 20.52 -20.61 -3.74
N PRO A 552 19.40 -21.06 -3.13
CA PRO A 552 19.15 -22.49 -2.91
C PRO A 552 19.19 -23.35 -4.19
N ALA A 553 18.94 -22.73 -5.35
CA ALA A 553 18.97 -23.39 -6.66
C ALA A 553 20.30 -23.25 -7.42
N ALA A 554 21.35 -22.73 -6.78
CA ALA A 554 22.67 -22.56 -7.38
C ALA A 554 23.28 -23.93 -7.72
N ALA A 555 23.79 -24.09 -8.95
CA ALA A 555 24.52 -25.31 -9.35
C ALA A 555 25.96 -25.33 -8.82
N ALA A 556 26.54 -24.15 -8.58
CA ALA A 556 27.86 -23.96 -8.00
C ALA A 556 27.87 -22.64 -7.23
N GLU A 557 28.62 -22.58 -6.13
CA GLU A 557 28.72 -21.36 -5.33
C GLU A 557 29.48 -20.24 -6.05
N TRP A 558 30.50 -20.59 -6.82
CA TRP A 558 31.31 -19.64 -7.58
C TRP A 558 31.38 -20.06 -9.04
N LEU A 559 31.20 -19.08 -9.92
CA LEU A 559 31.28 -19.23 -11.37
C LEU A 559 32.21 -18.15 -11.93
N ARG A 560 33.08 -18.52 -12.87
CA ARG A 560 33.88 -17.56 -13.63
C ARG A 560 33.34 -17.47 -15.05
N LEU A 561 32.93 -16.28 -15.48
CA LEU A 561 32.51 -15.99 -16.84
C LEU A 561 33.72 -15.45 -17.62
N ASP A 562 33.95 -16.02 -18.79
CA ASP A 562 34.94 -15.47 -19.74
C ASP A 562 34.55 -14.06 -20.21
N ARG A 563 35.43 -13.42 -20.98
CA ARG A 563 35.23 -12.07 -21.52
C ARG A 563 33.89 -11.92 -22.28
N SER A 564 33.50 -12.94 -23.05
CA SER A 564 32.32 -12.92 -23.91
C SER A 564 31.04 -12.95 -23.08
N LEU A 565 30.94 -13.90 -22.15
CA LEU A 565 29.80 -14.07 -21.26
C LEU A 565 29.73 -12.93 -20.24
N ALA A 566 30.87 -12.41 -19.81
CA ALA A 566 30.96 -11.23 -18.95
C ALA A 566 30.41 -9.98 -19.64
N ASP A 567 30.80 -9.73 -20.89
CA ASP A 567 30.28 -8.62 -21.68
C ASP A 567 28.76 -8.74 -21.90
N LEU A 568 28.27 -9.93 -22.23
CA LEU A 568 26.83 -10.19 -22.33
C LEU A 568 26.08 -9.92 -21.03
N ALA A 569 26.59 -10.42 -19.89
CA ALA A 569 25.96 -10.22 -18.60
C ALA A 569 25.86 -8.72 -18.25
N ARG A 570 26.88 -7.92 -18.60
CA ARG A 570 26.86 -6.45 -18.44
C ARG A 570 25.89 -5.78 -19.42
N PHE A 571 25.86 -6.20 -20.67
CA PHE A 571 24.98 -5.62 -21.69
C PHE A 571 23.49 -5.87 -21.39
N CYS A 572 23.20 -7.07 -20.87
CA CYS A 572 21.90 -7.50 -20.39
C CYS A 572 21.60 -7.05 -18.94
N ASP A 573 22.36 -6.09 -18.38
CA ASP A 573 21.99 -5.47 -17.10
C ASP A 573 20.59 -4.81 -17.17
N ASP A 574 20.23 -4.36 -18.38
CA ASP A 574 18.89 -3.96 -18.79
C ASP A 574 18.29 -5.01 -19.76
N ILE A 575 16.99 -4.91 -20.04
CA ILE A 575 16.28 -5.79 -20.97
C ILE A 575 16.78 -5.54 -22.40
N ARG A 576 17.26 -6.60 -23.04
CA ARG A 576 17.77 -6.57 -24.42
C ARG A 576 17.08 -7.62 -25.27
N SER A 577 16.84 -7.32 -26.54
CA SER A 577 16.39 -8.35 -27.49
C SER A 577 17.51 -9.34 -27.79
N THR A 578 17.15 -10.58 -28.13
CA THR A 578 18.10 -11.62 -28.58
C THR A 578 18.94 -11.16 -29.78
N GLU A 579 18.35 -10.36 -30.67
CA GLU A 579 19.08 -9.76 -31.79
C GLU A 579 20.12 -8.72 -31.34
N ALA A 580 19.79 -7.90 -30.34
CA ALA A 580 20.75 -6.96 -29.78
C ALA A 580 21.91 -7.70 -29.07
N VAL A 581 21.61 -8.80 -28.38
CA VAL A 581 22.61 -9.70 -27.79
C VAL A 581 23.53 -10.27 -28.87
N ARG A 582 22.98 -10.75 -29.99
CA ARG A 582 23.76 -11.28 -31.11
C ARG A 582 24.72 -10.23 -31.66
N ARG A 583 24.23 -9.01 -31.95
CA ARG A 583 25.10 -7.91 -32.42
C ARG A 583 26.17 -7.53 -31.41
N ARG A 584 25.85 -7.54 -30.12
CA ARG A 584 26.83 -7.28 -29.07
C ARG A 584 27.95 -8.33 -29.04
N LEU A 585 27.61 -9.60 -29.24
CA LEU A 585 28.62 -10.66 -29.40
C LEU A 585 29.49 -10.42 -30.63
N GLU A 586 28.92 -10.00 -31.77
CA GLU A 586 29.69 -9.72 -32.98
C GLU A 586 30.76 -8.65 -32.73
N GLU A 587 30.38 -7.57 -32.06
CA GLU A 587 31.28 -6.49 -31.63
C GLU A 587 32.38 -7.02 -30.71
N THR A 588 32.02 -7.78 -29.68
CA THR A 588 32.96 -8.28 -28.67
C THR A 588 33.93 -9.32 -29.22
N GLN A 589 33.49 -10.11 -30.21
CA GLN A 589 34.31 -11.15 -30.85
C GLN A 589 35.10 -10.63 -32.06
N GLY A 590 34.72 -9.48 -32.62
CA GLY A 590 35.30 -8.96 -33.85
C GLY A 590 35.04 -9.83 -35.08
N ARG A 591 33.98 -10.66 -35.06
CA ARG A 591 33.56 -11.52 -36.19
C ARG A 591 32.05 -11.68 -36.24
N PRO A 592 31.49 -12.06 -37.40
CA PRO A 592 30.07 -12.44 -37.49
C PRO A 592 29.72 -13.57 -36.52
N VAL A 593 28.54 -13.47 -35.92
CA VAL A 593 27.99 -14.40 -34.92
C VAL A 593 26.61 -14.84 -35.43
N SER A 594 26.48 -16.14 -35.67
CA SER A 594 25.23 -16.75 -36.07
C SER A 594 24.18 -16.71 -34.94
N ALA A 595 22.90 -16.80 -35.31
CA ALA A 595 21.83 -16.89 -34.32
C ALA A 595 21.99 -18.10 -33.38
N ALA A 596 22.49 -19.23 -33.89
CA ALA A 596 22.74 -20.43 -33.09
C ALA A 596 23.87 -20.23 -32.06
N GLU A 597 24.94 -19.51 -32.42
CA GLU A 597 26.02 -19.19 -31.48
C GLU A 597 25.56 -18.25 -30.36
N ALA A 598 24.77 -17.22 -30.70
CA ALA A 598 24.20 -16.32 -29.71
C ALA A 598 23.25 -17.05 -28.75
N GLU A 599 22.44 -17.95 -29.29
CA GLU A 599 21.54 -18.77 -28.47
C GLU A 599 22.29 -19.73 -27.55
N ALA A 600 23.36 -20.37 -28.04
CA ALA A 600 24.22 -21.22 -27.21
C ALA A 600 24.88 -20.44 -26.05
N ALA A 601 25.27 -19.18 -26.28
CA ALA A 601 25.80 -18.32 -25.22
C ALA A 601 24.71 -17.95 -24.19
N LEU A 602 23.49 -17.67 -24.64
CA LEU A 602 22.35 -17.42 -23.77
C LEU A 602 21.95 -18.66 -22.96
N ASP A 603 21.94 -19.84 -23.57
CA ASP A 603 21.65 -21.12 -22.91
C ASP A 603 22.70 -21.46 -21.85
N ALA A 604 23.97 -21.10 -22.07
CA ALA A 604 25.00 -21.25 -21.06
C ALA A 604 24.69 -20.41 -19.80
N LEU A 605 24.26 -19.16 -19.97
CA LEU A 605 23.87 -18.29 -18.86
C LEU A 605 22.55 -18.75 -18.21
N ASP A 606 21.56 -19.13 -19.01
CA ASP A 606 20.23 -19.57 -18.54
C ASP A 606 20.29 -20.91 -17.80
N GLY A 607 21.10 -21.86 -18.29
CA GLY A 607 21.39 -23.13 -17.61
C GLY A 607 22.04 -22.97 -16.23
N ARG A 608 22.63 -21.79 -15.95
CA ARG A 608 23.15 -21.39 -14.63
C ARG A 608 22.23 -20.40 -13.91
N ARG A 609 21.04 -20.13 -14.46
CA ARG A 609 20.05 -19.16 -13.96
C ARG A 609 20.68 -17.77 -13.77
N LEU A 610 21.58 -17.35 -14.66
CA LEU A 610 22.23 -16.04 -14.60
C LEU A 610 21.46 -14.99 -15.43
N VAL A 611 20.58 -15.44 -16.32
CA VAL A 611 19.66 -14.61 -17.09
C VAL A 611 18.23 -15.11 -16.93
N LEU A 612 17.25 -14.24 -17.19
CA LEU A 612 15.88 -14.61 -17.51
C LEU A 612 15.59 -14.26 -18.96
N ARG A 613 14.72 -15.05 -19.58
CA ARG A 613 14.34 -14.91 -20.98
C ARG A 613 12.82 -14.89 -21.08
N GLU A 614 12.27 -13.95 -21.84
CA GLU A 614 10.84 -13.90 -22.15
C GLU A 614 10.63 -13.27 -23.53
N ARG A 615 9.93 -13.96 -24.44
CA ARG A 615 9.50 -13.42 -25.75
C ARG A 615 10.63 -12.77 -26.58
N GLY A 616 11.80 -13.41 -26.61
CA GLY A 616 12.96 -12.90 -27.36
C GLY A 616 13.67 -11.73 -26.67
N GLU A 617 13.37 -11.46 -25.40
CA GLU A 617 14.09 -10.52 -24.55
C GLU A 617 14.85 -11.25 -23.44
N VAL A 618 15.96 -10.66 -22.99
CA VAL A 618 16.90 -11.22 -22.02
C VAL A 618 17.23 -10.17 -20.95
N LEU A 619 17.33 -10.60 -19.70
CA LEU A 619 17.78 -9.80 -18.55
C LEU A 619 18.75 -10.60 -17.69
N ALA A 620 19.92 -10.05 -17.38
CA ALA A 620 20.87 -10.61 -16.43
C ALA A 620 20.45 -10.34 -14.98
N LEU A 621 20.65 -11.34 -14.12
CA LEU A 621 20.13 -11.35 -12.75
C LEU A 621 21.13 -10.95 -11.66
N ALA A 622 22.42 -11.06 -11.95
CA ALA A 622 23.46 -10.81 -10.95
C ALA A 622 23.52 -9.33 -10.59
N ILE A 623 23.67 -9.04 -9.29
CA ILE A 623 23.83 -7.67 -8.79
C ILE A 623 25.32 -7.31 -8.86
N PRO A 624 25.70 -6.21 -9.52
CA PRO A 624 27.08 -5.74 -9.49
C PRO A 624 27.55 -5.47 -8.06
N ALA A 625 28.67 -6.07 -7.65
CA ALA A 625 29.27 -5.82 -6.35
C ALA A 625 30.09 -4.52 -6.39
N ALA A 626 29.89 -3.66 -5.39
CA ALA A 626 30.65 -2.42 -5.22
C ALA A 626 32.03 -2.61 -4.55
N VAL A 627 32.38 -3.86 -4.21
CA VAL A 627 33.64 -4.22 -3.53
C VAL A 627 34.36 -5.29 -4.35
N PRO A 628 35.71 -5.37 -4.28
CA PRO A 628 36.47 -6.43 -4.93
C PRO A 628 36.10 -7.80 -4.35
N PRO A 629 36.34 -8.89 -5.12
CA PRO A 629 36.05 -10.22 -4.64
C PRO A 629 36.89 -10.61 -3.41
N PRO A 630 36.46 -11.62 -2.62
CA PRO A 630 37.28 -12.17 -1.53
C PRO A 630 38.63 -12.72 -2.05
N PRO A 631 39.67 -12.82 -1.20
CA PRO A 631 41.06 -13.04 -1.64
C PRO A 631 41.33 -14.28 -2.51
N ALA A 632 42.30 -14.13 -3.43
CA ALA A 632 42.66 -15.04 -4.53
C ALA A 632 42.97 -16.51 -4.15
N ALA A 633 43.34 -16.80 -2.90
CA ALA A 633 43.61 -18.17 -2.46
C ALA A 633 42.38 -19.10 -2.53
N ARG A 634 41.16 -18.55 -2.58
CA ARG A 634 39.93 -19.32 -2.87
C ARG A 634 39.56 -19.36 -4.37
N ILE A 635 40.13 -18.47 -5.17
CA ILE A 635 39.80 -18.27 -6.60
C ILE A 635 40.58 -19.26 -7.49
N ALA A 636 41.82 -19.58 -7.14
CA ALA A 636 42.69 -20.45 -7.95
C ALA A 636 42.28 -21.93 -7.99
N ALA A 637 41.34 -22.36 -7.13
CA ALA A 637 40.86 -23.74 -7.03
C ALA A 637 39.39 -23.93 -7.48
N LEU A 638 38.79 -22.92 -8.12
CA LEU A 638 37.37 -22.95 -8.48
C LEU A 638 37.11 -23.88 -9.69
N PRO A 639 36.20 -24.87 -9.61
CA PRO A 639 36.13 -25.94 -10.61
C PRO A 639 35.40 -25.60 -11.93
N VAL A 640 34.82 -24.40 -12.10
CA VAL A 640 33.89 -24.15 -13.22
C VAL A 640 34.12 -22.77 -13.86
N GLY A 641 34.97 -22.74 -14.88
CA GLY A 641 34.94 -21.68 -15.88
C GLY A 641 33.77 -21.94 -16.84
N LEU A 642 32.83 -21.01 -16.93
CA LEU A 642 31.83 -21.01 -17.99
C LEU A 642 32.41 -20.26 -19.18
N SER A 643 32.54 -20.96 -20.31
CA SER A 643 32.88 -20.38 -21.60
C SER A 643 31.73 -20.54 -22.57
N ALA A 644 31.57 -19.62 -23.51
CA ALA A 644 30.61 -19.83 -24.60
C ALA A 644 30.99 -21.12 -25.38
N PRO A 645 30.04 -22.00 -25.76
CA PRO A 645 30.34 -23.25 -26.45
C PRO A 645 31.00 -23.01 -27.82
N GLY A 646 32.23 -23.53 -28.01
CA GLY A 646 33.00 -23.36 -29.26
C GLY A 646 33.95 -22.16 -29.29
N TRP A 647 34.10 -21.43 -28.18
CA TRP A 647 34.87 -20.18 -28.09
C TRP A 647 36.11 -20.27 -27.21
N GLY A 648 36.48 -21.49 -26.81
CA GLY A 648 37.70 -21.76 -26.04
C GLY A 648 38.95 -21.55 -26.89
N GLY A 649 39.68 -20.46 -26.62
CA GLY A 649 41.05 -20.30 -27.11
C GLY A 649 41.91 -21.47 -26.63
N SER A 650 42.58 -22.13 -27.58
CA SER A 650 43.63 -23.10 -27.33
C SER A 650 44.71 -22.49 -26.43
N ASN A 651 44.73 -22.84 -25.15
CA ASN A 651 45.91 -22.74 -24.29
C ASN A 651 45.84 -23.82 -23.21
N ALA A 652 45.88 -25.08 -23.64
CA ALA A 652 46.38 -26.17 -22.83
C ALA A 652 47.85 -26.38 -23.22
N ASN A 653 48.74 -26.05 -22.29
CA ASN A 653 50.19 -26.23 -22.36
C ASN A 653 50.58 -27.56 -23.00
N ARG A 654 51.21 -27.51 -24.19
CA ARG A 654 52.17 -28.53 -24.61
C ARG A 654 53.46 -28.29 -23.85
N THR A 655 53.68 -29.03 -22.77
CA THR A 655 55.05 -29.30 -22.29
C THR A 655 55.49 -30.62 -22.89
N ALA A 656 56.20 -30.53 -24.01
CA ALA A 656 57.06 -31.57 -24.52
C ALA A 656 58.52 -31.20 -24.16
N SER A 657 59.17 -32.05 -23.40
CA SER A 657 60.64 -32.25 -23.35
C SER A 657 60.87 -33.59 -22.62
N THR A 658 61.12 -34.70 -23.32
CA THR A 658 62.43 -35.21 -23.77
C THR A 658 63.44 -35.47 -22.64
N SER A 659 63.86 -36.74 -22.59
CA SER A 659 64.92 -37.41 -21.80
C SER A 659 64.73 -37.51 -20.30
#